data_AF-N6YR15-F1
#
_entry.id   AF-N6YR15-F1
#
_cell.length_a   1.000
_cell.length_b   1.000
_cell.length_c   1.000
_cell.angle_alpha   90.00
_cell.angle_beta   90.00
_cell.angle_gamma   90.00
#
_symmetry.space_group_name_H-M   'P 1'
#
loop_
_entity.id
_entity.type
_entity.pdbx_description
1 polymer ?
#
loop_
_entity_poly.entity_id
_entity_poly.type
_entity_poly.pdbx_seq_one_letter_code
_entity_poly.pdbx_strand_id
1 'polypeptide(L)'
;MNALFPRTPLLAGQDVEAKRAELLHYFHATFDRYESLFEVLACDEAYYKKPISLRHPLIFYFGHTATFFINKLLLAGLIEQRIDPRLESMFAVGVDEMSWDDLDDTRYDWPTVAEVAAYRNKVRAVVDRVIRETPFTLPIGWKDPFWAVVMGIEHERIHLETSSVLMRQHALHYVKPHPAWQPCAEHGEPPANTLVDIPAGVVQLGRSFDEPIYGWDNEYGTHRAEVPAFRAARRLVTNREYLDFVEAGGYADDSVWDEEGLGWKRFARAEHPTFWVPDAAGWKLRLMTEEVPMCWDWPVEVNCLEARAFCRWKARENGQPVRLPTEDEWNRLYDHADLADVPHDAPAKANLHLDHWASSCPVTRFAHGELFDVVGNAWQWCETPTYPFDGFDVHPIYDDFTTPTFDDRHAIIKGGSWISAGNESRHAARYAFRRHFFQHAGFRYIVSDAPALNPSSTYETDALLSQYAEFHYGDEAFGVPNFPKALADIAISALRRFGNGQFGRALDLGCATGRASFELARAFERVVGIDFSARFIQAGARLAETGALRYTMPDEGALVSYHERRLDALGLAETAGRVEFWQGDACNLKEVFTGFDLILAANLIDRLYSPRRFLADVPRRLNPGGLLLLASPYTWLEEHTKREEWIGGFKKDGESFTTLDGLKELLAADFELVQGPQAVPFVIRETRRKHQHTLSELTIWRKRT
;
A
#
# COMPACT_ATOMS: atom_id res chain seq x y z
N MET A 1 -2.30 -41.23 14.14
CA MET A 1 -1.91 -40.10 13.27
C MET A 1 -2.08 -38.86 14.11
N ASN A 2 -1.07 -37.99 14.21
CA ASN A 2 -1.28 -36.67 14.81
C ASN A 2 -2.33 -35.93 13.97
N ALA A 3 -3.28 -35.28 14.62
CA ALA A 3 -4.29 -34.49 13.91
C ALA A 3 -3.60 -33.33 13.18
N LEU A 4 -3.94 -33.11 11.90
CA LEU A 4 -3.42 -32.00 11.12
C LEU A 4 -3.88 -30.67 11.72
N PHE A 5 -3.04 -29.64 11.63
CA PHE A 5 -3.46 -28.30 11.99
C PHE A 5 -4.49 -27.79 10.97
N PRO A 6 -5.65 -27.25 11.40
CA PRO A 6 -6.73 -26.91 10.48
C PRO A 6 -6.31 -25.95 9.36
N ARG A 7 -6.78 -26.23 8.14
CA ARG A 7 -6.60 -25.38 6.95
C ARG A 7 -7.68 -24.31 6.88
N THR A 8 -7.46 -23.28 6.06
CA THR A 8 -8.42 -22.18 5.86
C THR A 8 -9.77 -22.73 5.41
N PRO A 9 -10.86 -22.51 6.16
CA PRO A 9 -12.17 -23.06 5.82
C PRO A 9 -12.73 -22.43 4.54
N LEU A 10 -13.40 -23.25 3.72
CA LEU A 10 -14.31 -22.73 2.69
C LEU A 10 -15.50 -22.07 3.42
N LEU A 11 -15.85 -20.84 3.08
CA LEU A 11 -16.93 -20.09 3.72
C LEU A 11 -18.31 -20.28 3.05
N ALA A 12 -18.37 -21.12 2.01
CA ALA A 12 -19.60 -21.59 1.39
C ALA A 12 -20.05 -22.95 1.97
N GLY A 13 -21.28 -23.34 1.63
CA GLY A 13 -21.87 -24.63 2.00
C GLY A 13 -23.39 -24.59 2.04
N GLN A 14 -24.01 -25.72 2.37
CA GLN A 14 -25.47 -25.84 2.53
C GLN A 14 -25.91 -26.15 3.97
N ASP A 15 -24.95 -26.50 4.84
CA ASP A 15 -25.21 -26.88 6.23
C ASP A 15 -24.50 -25.91 7.18
N VAL A 16 -25.30 -25.04 7.80
CA VAL A 16 -24.83 -24.02 8.75
C VAL A 16 -24.24 -24.67 10.01
N GLU A 17 -24.80 -25.79 10.49
CA GLU A 17 -24.33 -26.43 11.71
C GLU A 17 -23.02 -27.19 11.47
N ALA A 18 -22.85 -27.79 10.29
CA ALA A 18 -21.56 -28.31 9.88
C ALA A 18 -20.51 -27.18 9.76
N LYS A 19 -20.86 -26.03 9.17
CA LYS A 19 -19.95 -24.88 9.09
C LYS A 19 -19.58 -24.37 10.48
N ARG A 20 -20.55 -24.31 11.38
CA ARG A 20 -20.36 -23.88 12.77
C ARG A 20 -19.35 -24.78 13.48
N ALA A 21 -19.47 -26.10 13.33
CA ALA A 21 -18.53 -27.06 13.89
C ALA A 21 -17.11 -26.90 13.31
N GLU A 22 -17.00 -26.65 12.00
CA GLU A 22 -15.72 -26.38 11.34
C GLU A 22 -15.06 -25.09 11.86
N LEU A 23 -15.82 -23.99 11.97
CA LEU A 23 -15.31 -22.72 12.49
C LEU A 23 -14.90 -22.82 13.97
N LEU A 24 -15.64 -23.58 14.79
CA LEU A 24 -15.25 -23.86 16.18
C LEU A 24 -13.92 -24.62 16.24
N HIS A 25 -13.77 -25.65 15.41
CA HIS A 25 -12.51 -26.41 15.35
C HIS A 25 -11.36 -25.52 14.88
N TYR A 26 -11.59 -24.67 13.87
CA TYR A 26 -10.62 -23.72 13.34
C TYR A 26 -10.17 -22.72 14.42
N PHE A 27 -11.12 -22.18 15.17
CA PHE A 27 -10.88 -21.27 16.29
C PHE A 27 -10.10 -21.96 17.41
N HIS A 28 -10.61 -23.07 17.97
CA HIS A 28 -10.00 -23.74 19.12
C HIS A 28 -8.60 -24.22 18.82
N ALA A 29 -8.37 -24.84 17.66
CA ALA A 29 -7.04 -25.30 17.30
C ALA A 29 -6.04 -24.13 17.21
N THR A 30 -6.46 -23.01 16.61
CA THR A 30 -5.61 -21.81 16.49
C THR A 30 -5.30 -21.20 17.85
N PHE A 31 -6.33 -21.03 18.68
CA PHE A 31 -6.19 -20.45 20.02
C PHE A 31 -5.29 -21.30 20.91
N ASP A 32 -5.50 -22.63 20.91
CA ASP A 32 -4.71 -23.58 21.69
C ASP A 32 -3.26 -23.63 21.19
N ARG A 33 -3.04 -23.59 19.86
CA ARG A 33 -1.69 -23.55 19.28
C ARG A 33 -0.96 -22.27 19.65
N TYR A 34 -1.64 -21.13 19.59
CA TYR A 34 -1.07 -19.85 19.99
C TYR A 34 -0.68 -19.82 21.47
N GLU A 35 -1.54 -20.30 22.37
CA GLU A 35 -1.19 -20.39 23.79
C GLU A 35 -0.03 -21.34 24.05
N SER A 36 0.03 -22.49 23.36
CA SER A 36 1.15 -23.43 23.48
C SER A 36 2.50 -22.84 23.07
N LEU A 37 2.52 -21.79 22.24
CA LEU A 37 3.74 -21.07 21.88
C LEU A 37 4.32 -20.35 23.10
N PHE A 38 3.48 -19.78 23.97
CA PHE A 38 3.94 -19.08 25.18
C PHE A 38 4.42 -20.02 26.29
N GLU A 39 4.11 -21.32 26.21
CA GLU A 39 4.65 -22.34 27.11
C GLU A 39 6.16 -22.58 26.92
N VAL A 40 6.74 -22.11 25.80
CA VAL A 40 8.20 -22.13 25.59
C VAL A 40 8.93 -21.09 26.43
N LEU A 41 8.23 -20.15 27.08
CA LEU A 41 8.85 -19.19 27.98
C LEU A 41 9.24 -19.87 29.30
N ALA A 42 10.45 -19.58 29.76
CA ALA A 42 11.03 -20.26 30.91
C ALA A 42 10.48 -19.76 32.25
N CYS A 43 10.06 -18.50 32.32
CA CYS A 43 9.56 -17.83 33.52
C CYS A 43 8.70 -16.61 33.18
N ASP A 44 7.97 -16.07 34.17
CA ASP A 44 7.12 -14.88 33.98
C ASP A 44 7.92 -13.64 33.55
N GLU A 45 9.16 -13.49 34.00
CA GLU A 45 10.02 -12.35 33.60
C GLU A 45 10.19 -12.27 32.08
N ALA A 46 10.25 -13.42 31.39
CA ALA A 46 10.37 -13.51 29.94
C ALA A 46 9.22 -12.83 29.19
N TYR A 47 8.04 -12.69 29.80
CA TYR A 47 6.91 -12.01 29.20
C TYR A 47 7.13 -10.50 29.13
N TYR A 48 7.92 -9.92 30.04
CA TYR A 48 8.06 -8.48 30.22
C TYR A 48 9.35 -7.92 29.63
N LYS A 49 10.35 -8.78 29.38
CA LYS A 49 11.58 -8.37 28.71
C LYS A 49 11.37 -8.29 27.22
N LYS A 50 11.62 -7.11 26.64
CA LYS A 50 11.62 -6.91 25.20
C LYS A 50 12.69 -7.78 24.55
N PRO A 51 12.35 -8.63 23.57
CA PRO A 51 13.34 -9.38 22.80
C PRO A 51 14.23 -8.45 21.96
N ILE A 52 13.65 -7.38 21.40
CA ILE A 52 14.35 -6.31 20.69
C ILE A 52 13.74 -4.94 21.03
N SER A 53 14.49 -3.86 20.83
CA SER A 53 14.05 -2.49 21.17
C SER A 53 12.90 -1.96 20.31
N LEU A 54 12.73 -2.48 19.10
CA LEU A 54 11.73 -2.04 18.11
C LEU A 54 10.37 -2.76 18.25
N ARG A 55 10.16 -3.49 19.35
CA ARG A 55 8.98 -4.34 19.58
C ARG A 55 8.49 -4.23 21.02
N HIS A 56 7.21 -4.50 21.22
CA HIS A 56 6.63 -4.65 22.54
C HIS A 56 7.15 -5.93 23.23
N PRO A 57 7.03 -6.02 24.57
CA PRO A 57 7.31 -7.26 25.29
C PRO A 57 6.27 -8.35 24.96
N LEU A 58 6.60 -9.63 25.19
CA LEU A 58 5.75 -10.77 24.82
C LEU A 58 4.38 -10.77 25.54
N ILE A 59 4.25 -10.15 26.72
CA ILE A 59 2.96 -9.95 27.40
C ILE A 59 1.95 -9.18 26.55
N PHE A 60 2.42 -8.22 25.74
CA PHE A 60 1.59 -7.49 24.80
C PHE A 60 0.98 -8.44 23.78
N TYR A 61 1.82 -9.23 23.11
CA TYR A 61 1.37 -10.18 22.08
C TYR A 61 0.43 -11.24 22.66
N PHE A 62 0.68 -11.68 23.90
CA PHE A 62 -0.21 -12.62 24.59
C PHE A 62 -1.62 -12.03 24.82
N GLY A 63 -1.74 -10.74 25.14
CA GLY A 63 -3.03 -10.07 25.30
C GLY A 63 -3.66 -9.60 23.98
N HIS A 64 -2.83 -9.16 23.03
CA HIS A 64 -3.22 -8.45 21.81
C HIS A 64 -4.19 -9.24 20.92
N THR A 65 -3.90 -10.51 20.63
CA THR A 65 -4.76 -11.31 19.74
C THR A 65 -6.16 -11.51 20.33
N ALA A 66 -6.24 -11.70 21.66
CA ALA A 66 -7.51 -11.84 22.36
C ALA A 66 -8.30 -10.51 22.39
N THR A 67 -7.61 -9.38 22.59
CA THR A 67 -8.21 -8.05 22.48
C THR A 67 -8.69 -7.74 21.06
N PHE A 68 -7.96 -8.17 20.03
CA PHE A 68 -8.34 -8.01 18.64
C PHE A 68 -9.69 -8.66 18.36
N PHE A 69 -9.92 -9.91 18.81
CA PHE A 69 -11.23 -10.56 18.71
C PHE A 69 -12.34 -9.68 19.29
N ILE A 70 -12.19 -9.20 20.53
CA ILE A 70 -13.23 -8.40 21.18
C ILE A 70 -13.49 -7.09 20.43
N ASN A 71 -12.44 -6.40 19.97
CA ASN A 71 -12.58 -5.18 19.19
C ASN A 71 -13.35 -5.41 17.89
N LYS A 72 -12.97 -6.42 17.09
CA LYS A 72 -13.60 -6.67 15.79
C LYS A 72 -15.02 -7.24 15.93
N LEU A 73 -15.28 -8.10 16.91
CA LEU A 73 -16.62 -8.59 17.21
C LEU A 73 -17.57 -7.45 17.66
N LEU A 74 -17.06 -6.47 18.42
CA LEU A 74 -17.83 -5.29 18.81
C LEU A 74 -18.16 -4.41 17.60
N LEU A 75 -17.17 -4.13 16.74
CA LEU A 75 -17.37 -3.35 15.50
C LEU A 75 -18.34 -4.03 14.52
N ALA A 76 -18.29 -5.37 14.44
CA ALA A 76 -19.21 -6.16 13.62
C ALA A 76 -20.62 -6.28 14.23
N GLY A 77 -20.83 -5.83 15.47
CA GLY A 77 -22.11 -5.96 16.17
C GLY A 77 -22.44 -7.39 16.62
N LEU A 78 -21.44 -8.27 16.70
CA LEU A 78 -21.59 -9.66 17.17
C LEU A 78 -21.60 -9.76 18.71
N ILE A 79 -21.08 -8.74 19.38
CA ILE A 79 -21.19 -8.55 20.84
C ILE A 79 -21.52 -7.09 21.12
N GLU A 80 -22.15 -6.81 22.27
CA GLU A 80 -22.56 -5.45 22.64
C GLU A 80 -21.63 -4.81 23.68
N GLN A 81 -20.82 -5.61 24.38
CA GLN A 81 -20.03 -5.16 25.52
C GLN A 81 -18.62 -5.73 25.48
N ARG A 82 -17.68 -4.88 25.93
CA ARG A 82 -16.30 -5.23 26.24
C ARG A 82 -16.21 -6.18 27.44
N ILE A 83 -15.18 -7.02 27.50
CA ILE A 83 -14.94 -7.94 28.63
C ILE A 83 -14.15 -7.22 29.72
N ASP A 84 -13.06 -6.55 29.34
CA ASP A 84 -12.20 -5.78 30.23
C ASP A 84 -11.67 -4.54 29.47
N PRO A 85 -12.35 -3.38 29.55
CA PRO A 85 -11.95 -2.18 28.84
C PRO A 85 -10.53 -1.70 29.14
N ARG A 86 -9.99 -2.01 30.34
CA ARG A 86 -8.64 -1.60 30.73
C ARG A 86 -7.60 -2.41 29.97
N LEU A 87 -7.74 -3.74 29.98
CA LEU A 87 -6.84 -4.61 29.22
C LEU A 87 -6.98 -4.39 27.72
N GLU A 88 -8.21 -4.25 27.24
CA GLU A 88 -8.48 -4.03 25.82
C GLU A 88 -7.90 -2.71 25.32
N SER A 89 -7.95 -1.64 26.10
CA SER A 89 -7.29 -0.38 25.76
C SER A 89 -5.76 -0.53 25.69
N MET A 90 -5.17 -1.30 26.60
CA MET A 90 -3.73 -1.49 26.68
C MET A 90 -3.15 -2.32 25.53
N PHE A 91 -3.90 -3.30 25.04
CA PHE A 91 -3.46 -4.19 23.97
C PHE A 91 -4.02 -3.83 22.58
N ALA A 92 -4.76 -2.73 22.43
CA ALA A 92 -5.41 -2.36 21.16
C ALA A 92 -4.51 -1.64 20.14
N VAL A 93 -3.25 -1.35 20.50
CA VAL A 93 -2.32 -0.61 19.63
C VAL A 93 -1.82 -1.50 18.50
N GLY A 94 -1.55 -0.91 17.33
CA GLY A 94 -0.93 -1.59 16.19
C GLY A 94 0.50 -2.05 16.49
N VAL A 95 0.96 -3.09 15.80
CA VAL A 95 2.30 -3.68 16.01
C VAL A 95 3.37 -3.22 15.03
N ASP A 96 2.95 -2.47 14.00
CA ASP A 96 3.85 -1.91 13.01
C ASP A 96 4.40 -0.55 13.48
N GLU A 97 5.58 -0.20 12.96
CA GLU A 97 6.35 0.98 13.29
C GLU A 97 5.73 2.23 12.62
N MET A 98 4.53 2.60 13.07
CA MET A 98 3.76 3.75 12.55
C MET A 98 3.75 4.93 13.53
N SER A 99 3.95 4.67 14.83
CA SER A 99 4.08 5.68 15.88
C SER A 99 5.14 5.24 16.91
N TRP A 100 6.30 5.89 16.90
CA TRP A 100 7.38 5.62 17.85
C TRP A 100 7.00 5.92 19.31
N ASP A 101 5.98 6.77 19.50
CA ASP A 101 5.44 7.14 20.82
C ASP A 101 4.79 5.97 21.56
N ASP A 102 4.44 4.88 20.86
CA ASP A 102 3.76 3.72 21.43
C ASP A 102 4.73 2.71 22.06
N LEU A 103 6.06 2.83 21.84
CA LEU A 103 7.06 1.88 22.37
C LEU A 103 7.65 2.29 23.74
N ASP A 104 7.26 3.43 24.28
CA ASP A 104 7.75 3.95 25.57
C ASP A 104 7.18 3.14 26.75
N ASP A 105 8.03 2.29 27.34
CA ASP A 105 7.65 1.41 28.46
C ASP A 105 7.15 2.18 29.69
N THR A 106 7.49 3.46 29.85
CA THR A 106 7.02 4.28 30.98
C THR A 106 5.53 4.59 30.92
N ARG A 107 4.89 4.34 29.77
CA ARG A 107 3.46 4.57 29.53
C ARG A 107 2.60 3.32 29.80
N TYR A 108 3.21 2.17 30.09
CA TYR A 108 2.51 0.90 30.26
C TYR A 108 2.64 0.32 31.67
N ASP A 109 1.50 -0.01 32.28
CA ASP A 109 1.41 -0.81 33.51
C ASP A 109 0.96 -2.22 33.14
N TRP A 110 1.90 -3.04 32.66
CA TRP A 110 1.59 -4.37 32.12
C TRP A 110 0.95 -5.27 33.20
N PRO A 111 -0.19 -5.93 32.89
CA PRO A 111 -0.84 -6.86 33.81
C PRO A 111 0.02 -8.10 34.08
N THR A 112 -0.31 -8.83 35.14
CA THR A 112 0.32 -10.12 35.45
C THR A 112 0.00 -11.15 34.36
N VAL A 113 0.90 -12.12 34.14
CA VAL A 113 0.68 -13.23 33.19
C VAL A 113 -0.63 -13.97 33.50
N ALA A 114 -0.92 -14.19 34.79
CA ALA A 114 -2.15 -14.83 35.24
C ALA A 114 -3.42 -14.01 34.93
N GLU A 115 -3.38 -12.68 35.04
CA GLU A 115 -4.50 -11.81 34.65
C GLU A 115 -4.77 -11.85 33.15
N VAL A 116 -3.71 -11.81 32.32
CA VAL A 116 -3.86 -11.90 30.85
C VAL A 116 -4.38 -13.28 30.47
N ALA A 117 -3.87 -14.36 31.06
CA ALA A 117 -4.38 -15.71 30.83
C ALA A 117 -5.86 -15.84 31.25
N ALA A 118 -6.27 -15.24 32.38
CA ALA A 118 -7.66 -15.21 32.80
C ALA A 118 -8.54 -14.42 31.82
N TYR A 119 -8.04 -13.31 31.28
CA TYR A 119 -8.71 -12.54 30.23
C TYR A 119 -8.87 -13.35 28.94
N ARG A 120 -7.80 -13.98 28.44
CA ARG A 120 -7.85 -14.88 27.27
C ARG A 120 -8.87 -15.99 27.42
N ASN A 121 -8.97 -16.62 28.60
CA ASN A 121 -9.99 -17.63 28.89
C ASN A 121 -11.42 -17.08 28.75
N LYS A 122 -11.67 -15.84 29.22
CA LYS A 122 -12.97 -15.17 29.05
C LYS A 122 -13.25 -14.88 27.57
N VAL A 123 -12.25 -14.38 26.83
CA VAL A 123 -12.35 -14.15 25.38
C VAL A 123 -12.69 -15.45 24.66
N ARG A 124 -11.99 -16.55 24.97
CA ARG A 124 -12.26 -17.87 24.40
C ARG A 124 -13.71 -18.30 24.59
N ALA A 125 -14.25 -18.13 25.79
CA ALA A 125 -15.65 -18.44 26.08
C ALA A 125 -16.63 -17.53 25.31
N VAL A 126 -16.31 -16.25 25.14
CA VAL A 126 -17.14 -15.32 24.36
C VAL A 126 -17.12 -15.66 22.87
N VAL A 127 -15.95 -15.91 22.27
CA VAL A 127 -15.83 -16.28 20.86
C VAL A 127 -16.50 -17.62 20.59
N ASP A 128 -16.29 -18.63 21.46
CA ASP A 128 -16.98 -19.92 21.35
C ASP A 128 -18.50 -19.73 21.37
N ARG A 129 -19.03 -18.92 22.29
CA ARG A 129 -20.46 -18.59 22.35
C ARG A 129 -20.96 -17.88 21.09
N VAL A 130 -20.23 -16.88 20.58
CA VAL A 130 -20.57 -16.18 19.33
C VAL A 130 -20.64 -17.20 18.18
N ILE A 131 -19.65 -18.08 18.05
CA ILE A 131 -19.66 -19.09 17.00
C ILE A 131 -20.80 -20.08 17.22
N ARG A 132 -21.19 -20.44 18.45
CA ARG A 132 -22.27 -21.42 18.71
C ARG A 132 -23.68 -20.87 18.52
N GLU A 133 -23.92 -19.64 18.97
CA GLU A 133 -25.28 -19.15 19.21
C GLU A 133 -25.74 -18.14 18.17
N THR A 134 -24.82 -17.42 17.52
CA THR A 134 -25.19 -16.37 16.58
C THR A 134 -25.67 -16.99 15.24
N PRO A 135 -26.86 -16.60 14.74
CA PRO A 135 -27.32 -17.01 13.41
C PRO A 135 -26.45 -16.38 12.30
N PHE A 136 -26.11 -17.17 11.28
CA PHE A 136 -25.46 -16.70 10.05
C PHE A 136 -25.96 -17.52 8.85
N THR A 137 -25.76 -16.98 7.65
CA THR A 137 -26.11 -17.65 6.38
C THR A 137 -24.86 -17.98 5.59
N LEU A 138 -24.97 -18.94 4.66
CA LEU A 138 -23.88 -19.29 3.75
C LEU A 138 -24.15 -18.74 2.34
N PRO A 139 -23.12 -18.26 1.63
CA PRO A 139 -21.73 -18.12 2.07
C PRO A 139 -21.51 -16.94 3.04
N ILE A 140 -20.51 -17.06 3.93
CA ILE A 140 -20.01 -15.93 4.73
C ILE A 140 -19.09 -15.10 3.83
N GLY A 141 -19.52 -13.91 3.44
CA GLY A 141 -18.78 -13.01 2.54
C GLY A 141 -18.20 -11.79 3.24
N TRP A 142 -17.47 -10.98 2.48
CA TRP A 142 -16.76 -9.75 2.92
C TRP A 142 -17.59 -8.79 3.79
N LYS A 143 -18.90 -8.69 3.52
CA LYS A 143 -19.81 -7.76 4.21
C LYS A 143 -20.57 -8.42 5.36
N ASP A 144 -20.41 -9.74 5.56
CA ASP A 144 -21.10 -10.47 6.62
C ASP A 144 -20.38 -10.24 7.97
N PRO A 145 -21.10 -9.91 9.06
CA PRO A 145 -20.50 -9.77 10.38
C PRO A 145 -19.65 -10.97 10.82
N PHE A 146 -20.01 -12.20 10.43
CA PHE A 146 -19.27 -13.41 10.76
C PHE A 146 -17.87 -13.46 10.13
N TRP A 147 -17.60 -12.61 9.13
CA TRP A 147 -16.24 -12.40 8.61
C TRP A 147 -15.26 -11.98 9.72
N ALA A 148 -15.73 -11.21 10.70
CA ALA A 148 -14.92 -10.77 11.85
C ALA A 148 -14.41 -11.94 12.72
N VAL A 149 -15.14 -13.05 12.77
CA VAL A 149 -14.71 -14.27 13.47
C VAL A 149 -13.48 -14.85 12.78
N VAL A 150 -13.57 -15.06 11.47
CA VAL A 150 -12.47 -15.64 10.69
C VAL A 150 -11.28 -14.68 10.65
N MET A 151 -11.53 -13.38 10.52
CA MET A 151 -10.52 -12.32 10.64
C MET A 151 -9.74 -12.42 11.95
N GLY A 152 -10.42 -12.60 13.09
CA GLY A 152 -9.74 -12.77 14.37
C GLY A 152 -8.87 -14.04 14.43
N ILE A 153 -9.34 -15.15 13.84
CA ILE A 153 -8.58 -16.40 13.79
C ILE A 153 -7.33 -16.25 12.93
N GLU A 154 -7.46 -15.67 11.73
CA GLU A 154 -6.33 -15.45 10.82
C GLU A 154 -5.35 -14.41 11.37
N HIS A 155 -5.83 -13.37 12.06
CA HIS A 155 -4.98 -12.42 12.78
C HIS A 155 -4.16 -13.09 13.88
N GLU A 156 -4.74 -14.01 14.66
CA GLU A 156 -3.97 -14.78 15.66
C GLU A 156 -2.91 -15.68 15.02
N ARG A 157 -3.10 -16.16 13.78
CA ARG A 157 -2.08 -16.91 13.03
C ARG A 157 -0.91 -16.03 12.59
N ILE A 158 -1.17 -14.79 12.15
CA ILE A 158 -0.10 -13.80 11.90
C ILE A 158 0.75 -13.59 13.16
N HIS A 159 0.08 -13.50 14.31
CA HIS A 159 0.77 -13.33 15.58
C HIS A 159 1.44 -14.59 16.10
N LEU A 160 0.98 -15.78 15.71
CA LEU A 160 1.68 -17.04 15.99
C LEU A 160 3.07 -17.00 15.36
N GLU A 161 3.15 -16.64 14.08
CA GLU A 161 4.43 -16.48 13.39
C GLU A 161 5.25 -15.33 13.99
N THR A 162 4.68 -14.14 14.12
CA THR A 162 5.39 -12.96 14.67
C THR A 162 5.98 -13.22 16.06
N SER A 163 5.20 -13.81 16.96
CA SER A 163 5.64 -14.08 18.33
C SER A 163 6.76 -15.12 18.37
N SER A 164 6.75 -16.10 17.47
CA SER A 164 7.80 -17.12 17.40
C SER A 164 9.16 -16.53 16.94
N VAL A 165 9.14 -15.52 16.07
CA VAL A 165 10.34 -14.76 15.69
C VAL A 165 10.89 -13.99 16.89
N LEU A 166 10.01 -13.35 17.67
CA LEU A 166 10.39 -12.63 18.88
C LEU A 166 10.96 -13.57 19.95
N MET A 167 10.41 -14.78 20.10
CA MET A 167 10.96 -15.80 21.00
C MET A 167 12.36 -16.26 20.57
N ARG A 168 12.58 -16.40 19.25
CA ARG A 168 13.91 -16.69 18.70
C ARG A 168 14.91 -15.58 18.98
N GLN A 169 14.49 -14.31 18.86
CA GLN A 169 15.30 -13.13 19.17
C GLN A 169 15.52 -12.93 20.68
N HIS A 170 14.73 -13.61 21.52
CA HIS A 170 14.85 -13.47 22.96
C HIS A 170 16.12 -14.17 23.47
N ALA A 171 16.60 -13.75 24.64
CA ALA A 171 17.77 -14.35 25.26
C ALA A 171 17.49 -15.83 25.58
N LEU A 172 18.47 -16.69 25.31
CA LEU A 172 18.30 -18.14 25.39
C LEU A 172 17.77 -18.62 26.75
N HIS A 173 18.16 -18.00 27.87
CA HIS A 173 17.71 -18.39 29.20
C HIS A 173 16.23 -18.05 29.50
N TYR A 174 15.59 -17.22 28.68
CA TYR A 174 14.17 -16.89 28.79
C TYR A 174 13.26 -17.83 27.99
N VAL A 175 13.84 -18.72 27.20
CA VAL A 175 13.11 -19.76 26.44
C VAL A 175 13.58 -21.16 26.84
N LYS A 176 12.74 -22.16 26.57
CA LYS A 176 13.04 -23.57 26.81
C LYS A 176 12.45 -24.46 25.70
N PRO A 177 13.08 -25.60 25.38
CA PRO A 177 12.51 -26.57 24.45
C PRO A 177 11.13 -27.04 24.90
N HIS A 178 10.26 -27.33 23.94
CA HIS A 178 8.89 -27.78 24.20
C HIS A 178 8.50 -28.94 23.27
N PRO A 179 7.83 -30.01 23.76
CA PRO A 179 7.49 -31.18 22.95
C PRO A 179 6.60 -30.88 21.73
N ALA A 180 5.78 -29.82 21.79
CA ALA A 180 4.94 -29.41 20.65
C ALA A 180 5.69 -28.55 19.60
N TRP A 181 6.94 -28.17 19.89
CA TRP A 181 7.75 -27.24 19.10
C TRP A 181 9.14 -27.81 18.81
N GLN A 182 9.18 -29.04 18.29
CA GLN A 182 10.44 -29.73 17.98
C GLN A 182 11.00 -29.28 16.63
N PRO A 183 12.28 -28.88 16.55
CA PRO A 183 12.91 -28.53 15.28
C PRO A 183 13.24 -29.77 14.44
N CYS A 184 13.58 -29.53 13.18
CA CYS A 184 14.17 -30.54 12.31
C CYS A 184 15.57 -30.92 12.83
N ALA A 185 15.86 -32.22 12.89
CA ALA A 185 17.18 -32.72 13.27
C ALA A 185 18.09 -33.02 12.06
N GLU A 186 17.54 -32.97 10.84
CA GLU A 186 18.28 -33.24 9.61
C GLU A 186 19.09 -32.00 9.21
N HIS A 187 20.40 -32.15 9.05
CA HIS A 187 21.28 -31.11 8.51
C HIS A 187 22.53 -31.74 7.90
N GLY A 188 23.20 -30.99 7.03
CA GLY A 188 24.36 -31.46 6.29
C GLY A 188 24.99 -30.37 5.42
N GLU A 189 25.78 -30.80 4.43
CA GLU A 189 26.33 -29.91 3.41
C GLU A 189 25.38 -29.81 2.21
N PRO A 190 25.00 -28.59 1.78
CA PRO A 190 24.11 -28.46 0.64
C PRO A 190 24.87 -28.73 -0.67
N PRO A 191 24.17 -29.26 -1.68
CA PRO A 191 24.68 -29.22 -3.04
C PRO A 191 24.78 -27.76 -3.52
N ALA A 192 25.76 -27.48 -4.38
CA ALA A 192 25.87 -26.17 -5.02
C ALA A 192 24.55 -25.75 -5.67
N ASN A 193 24.16 -24.50 -5.47
CA ASN A 193 22.94 -23.96 -6.07
C ASN A 193 23.15 -23.77 -7.58
N THR A 194 22.13 -24.11 -8.36
CA THR A 194 22.16 -24.01 -9.83
C THR A 194 20.98 -23.17 -10.28
N LEU A 195 21.03 -22.67 -11.52
CA LEU A 195 19.93 -21.88 -12.07
C LEU A 195 18.96 -22.78 -12.84
N VAL A 196 17.67 -22.47 -12.77
CA VAL A 196 16.57 -23.08 -13.54
C VAL A 196 15.99 -22.00 -14.45
N ASP A 197 15.79 -22.32 -15.73
CA ASP A 197 15.18 -21.42 -16.71
C ASP A 197 13.66 -21.32 -16.48
N ILE A 198 13.17 -20.11 -16.26
CA ILE A 198 11.75 -19.83 -16.05
C ILE A 198 11.22 -19.12 -17.31
N PRO A 199 10.26 -19.72 -18.03
CA PRO A 199 9.76 -19.15 -19.27
C PRO A 199 8.94 -17.87 -18.99
N ALA A 200 9.00 -16.95 -19.96
CA ALA A 200 8.15 -15.77 -19.98
C ALA A 200 6.67 -16.17 -19.89
N GLY A 201 5.84 -15.32 -19.28
CA GLY A 201 4.44 -15.60 -19.10
C GLY A 201 3.65 -14.40 -18.60
N VAL A 202 2.34 -14.60 -18.47
CA VAL A 202 1.43 -13.59 -17.92
C VAL A 202 1.06 -14.02 -16.50
N VAL A 203 1.14 -13.09 -15.56
CA VAL A 203 0.64 -13.26 -14.20
C VAL A 203 -0.68 -12.54 -14.10
N GLN A 204 -1.67 -13.19 -13.47
CA GLN A 204 -2.96 -12.60 -13.14
C GLN A 204 -3.23 -12.83 -11.66
N LEU A 205 -3.26 -11.74 -10.89
CA LEU A 205 -3.52 -11.75 -9.45
C LEU A 205 -4.79 -10.96 -9.14
N GLY A 206 -5.25 -11.11 -7.91
CA GLY A 206 -6.44 -10.44 -7.41
C GLY A 206 -7.59 -11.40 -7.20
N ARG A 207 -8.23 -11.27 -6.04
CA ARG A 207 -9.34 -12.10 -5.60
C ARG A 207 -10.68 -11.43 -5.90
N SER A 208 -11.66 -12.26 -6.26
CA SER A 208 -13.04 -11.80 -6.36
C SER A 208 -13.70 -11.78 -4.97
N PHE A 209 -14.57 -10.78 -4.74
CA PHE A 209 -15.42 -10.73 -3.55
C PHE A 209 -16.43 -11.89 -3.44
N ASP A 210 -16.67 -12.62 -4.53
CA ASP A 210 -17.54 -13.80 -4.56
C ASP A 210 -16.82 -15.10 -4.14
N GLU A 211 -15.50 -15.08 -3.96
CA GLU A 211 -14.75 -16.26 -3.54
C GLU A 211 -15.10 -16.66 -2.09
N PRO A 212 -15.51 -17.91 -1.85
CA PRO A 212 -15.93 -18.34 -0.53
C PRO A 212 -14.73 -18.80 0.32
N ILE A 213 -13.69 -17.97 0.45
CA ILE A 213 -12.55 -18.18 1.35
C ILE A 213 -12.12 -16.83 1.92
N TYR A 214 -11.64 -16.82 3.16
CA TYR A 214 -11.11 -15.62 3.78
C TYR A 214 -9.89 -15.05 3.05
N GLY A 215 -9.81 -13.73 2.92
CA GLY A 215 -8.65 -12.99 2.41
C GLY A 215 -8.48 -11.64 3.10
N TRP A 216 -7.27 -11.10 3.10
CA TRP A 216 -7.03 -9.71 3.47
C TRP A 216 -7.38 -8.76 2.33
N ASP A 217 -7.69 -7.51 2.66
CA ASP A 217 -8.10 -6.47 1.69
C ASP A 217 -7.13 -6.30 0.53
N ASN A 218 -5.84 -6.41 0.82
CA ASN A 218 -4.76 -6.30 -0.16
C ASN A 218 -4.76 -7.42 -1.23
N GLU A 219 -5.49 -8.51 -1.02
CA GLU A 219 -5.61 -9.61 -1.97
C GLU A 219 -6.70 -9.36 -3.01
N TYR A 220 -7.63 -8.43 -2.76
CA TYR A 220 -8.75 -8.12 -3.64
C TYR A 220 -8.40 -7.05 -4.68
N GLY A 221 -9.19 -7.00 -5.74
CA GLY A 221 -8.93 -6.19 -6.92
C GLY A 221 -8.38 -7.05 -8.06
N THR A 222 -7.68 -6.42 -9.00
CA THR A 222 -7.11 -7.10 -10.16
C THR A 222 -5.71 -6.57 -10.44
N HIS A 223 -4.82 -7.48 -10.82
CA HIS A 223 -3.49 -7.14 -11.32
C HIS A 223 -3.12 -8.09 -12.46
N ARG A 224 -2.51 -7.53 -13.50
CA ARG A 224 -2.01 -8.30 -14.64
C ARG A 224 -0.66 -7.75 -15.06
N ALA A 225 0.33 -8.62 -15.15
CA ALA A 225 1.67 -8.28 -15.59
C ALA A 225 2.20 -9.29 -16.61
N GLU A 226 3.00 -8.79 -17.55
CA GLU A 226 3.78 -9.64 -18.46
C GLU A 226 5.19 -9.76 -17.90
N VAL A 227 5.61 -11.00 -17.64
CA VAL A 227 6.88 -11.31 -17.01
C VAL A 227 7.80 -11.92 -18.07
N PRO A 228 8.94 -11.27 -18.40
CA PRO A 228 9.94 -11.83 -19.30
C PRO A 228 10.52 -13.16 -18.77
N ALA A 229 11.20 -13.91 -19.63
CA ALA A 229 11.92 -15.09 -19.19
C ALA A 229 13.10 -14.68 -18.30
N PHE A 230 13.36 -15.46 -17.24
CA PHE A 230 14.46 -15.23 -16.32
C PHE A 230 14.99 -16.57 -15.82
N ARG A 231 16.07 -16.54 -15.03
CA ARG A 231 16.60 -17.73 -14.38
C ARG A 231 16.50 -17.61 -12.87
N ALA A 232 16.06 -18.64 -12.18
CA ALA A 232 15.95 -18.64 -10.73
C ALA A 232 16.93 -19.61 -10.09
N ALA A 233 17.46 -19.26 -8.92
CA ALA A 233 18.17 -20.22 -8.10
C ALA A 233 17.27 -21.43 -7.83
N ARG A 234 17.79 -22.64 -7.98
CA ARG A 234 17.05 -23.90 -7.84
C ARG A 234 16.47 -24.05 -6.44
N ARG A 235 17.23 -23.62 -5.45
CA ARG A 235 16.91 -23.70 -4.01
C ARG A 235 16.96 -22.30 -3.40
N LEU A 236 16.32 -22.13 -2.25
CA LEU A 236 16.56 -20.97 -1.40
C LEU A 236 18.05 -20.85 -1.09
N VAL A 237 18.54 -19.63 -0.89
CA VAL A 237 19.94 -19.41 -0.50
C VAL A 237 20.17 -20.11 0.84
N THR A 238 21.19 -20.96 0.88
CA THR A 238 21.51 -21.73 2.08
C THR A 238 22.42 -20.94 3.01
N ASN A 239 22.49 -21.36 4.27
CA ASN A 239 23.50 -20.85 5.20
C ASN A 239 24.93 -21.02 4.64
N ARG A 240 25.23 -22.13 3.95
CA ARG A 240 26.53 -22.35 3.28
C ARG A 240 26.79 -21.34 2.18
N GLU A 241 25.82 -21.11 1.30
CA GLU A 241 25.95 -20.15 0.19
C GLU A 241 26.05 -18.71 0.71
N TYR A 242 25.38 -18.39 1.82
CA TYR A 242 25.48 -17.08 2.46
C TYR A 242 26.82 -16.88 3.19
N LEU A 243 27.46 -17.96 3.65
CA LEU A 243 28.79 -17.88 4.26
C LEU A 243 29.81 -17.26 3.29
N ASP A 244 29.72 -17.58 2.00
CA ASP A 244 30.62 -17.01 0.98
C ASP A 244 30.55 -15.46 0.96
N PHE A 245 29.35 -14.89 1.13
CA PHE A 245 29.15 -13.43 1.26
C PHE A 245 29.76 -12.87 2.55
N VAL A 246 29.58 -13.58 3.67
CA VAL A 246 30.15 -13.19 4.97
C VAL A 246 31.69 -13.20 4.90
N GLU A 247 32.28 -14.28 4.39
CA GLU A 247 33.74 -14.47 4.29
C GLU A 247 34.39 -13.54 3.26
N ALA A 248 33.66 -13.14 2.21
CA ALA A 248 34.08 -12.11 1.28
C ALA A 248 34.03 -10.68 1.87
N GLY A 249 33.65 -10.53 3.13
CA GLY A 249 33.55 -9.24 3.80
C GLY A 249 32.29 -8.45 3.44
N GLY A 250 31.20 -9.12 3.04
CA GLY A 250 29.95 -8.48 2.61
C GLY A 250 29.34 -7.50 3.62
N TYR A 251 29.49 -7.75 4.93
CA TYR A 251 29.08 -6.80 5.98
C TYR A 251 30.07 -5.64 6.16
N ALA A 252 31.35 -5.83 5.84
CA ALA A 252 32.37 -4.78 5.90
C ALA A 252 32.40 -3.88 4.65
N ASP A 253 31.91 -4.38 3.51
CA ASP A 253 31.88 -3.66 2.24
C ASP A 253 30.63 -2.80 2.12
N ASP A 254 30.73 -1.49 2.32
CA ASP A 254 29.61 -0.55 2.17
C ASP A 254 29.05 -0.49 0.73
N SER A 255 29.83 -0.89 -0.30
CA SER A 255 29.43 -0.72 -1.70
C SER A 255 28.34 -1.68 -2.18
N VAL A 256 28.08 -2.77 -1.44
CA VAL A 256 27.01 -3.73 -1.73
C VAL A 256 25.70 -3.39 -1.02
N TRP A 257 25.68 -2.33 -0.20
CA TRP A 257 24.48 -1.87 0.50
C TRP A 257 23.96 -0.59 -0.15
N ASP A 258 22.65 -0.42 -0.19
CA ASP A 258 22.05 0.87 -0.51
C ASP A 258 21.95 1.76 0.73
N GLU A 259 21.45 2.98 0.57
CA GLU A 259 21.36 3.95 1.66
C GLU A 259 20.59 3.42 2.87
N GLU A 260 19.43 2.80 2.66
CA GLU A 260 18.62 2.21 3.72
C GLU A 260 19.33 1.03 4.39
N GLY A 261 19.93 0.13 3.60
CA GLY A 261 20.73 -0.98 4.09
C GLY A 261 21.92 -0.53 4.94
N LEU A 262 22.62 0.53 4.51
CA LEU A 262 23.71 1.14 5.29
C LEU A 262 23.21 1.77 6.58
N GLY A 263 22.06 2.44 6.54
CA GLY A 263 21.40 3.01 7.71
C GLY A 263 21.11 1.94 8.76
N TRP A 264 20.46 0.85 8.35
CA TRP A 264 20.20 -0.30 9.20
C TRP A 264 21.49 -0.95 9.72
N LYS A 265 22.46 -1.24 8.85
CA LYS A 265 23.71 -1.90 9.23
C LYS A 265 24.46 -1.10 10.30
N ARG A 266 24.52 0.23 10.17
CA ARG A 266 25.15 1.12 11.15
C ARG A 266 24.37 1.18 12.46
N PHE A 267 23.04 1.22 12.39
CA PHE A 267 22.17 1.21 13.56
C PHE A 267 22.29 -0.10 14.35
N ALA A 268 22.14 -1.23 13.66
CA ALA A 268 22.20 -2.57 14.23
C ALA A 268 23.63 -3.03 14.57
N ARG A 269 24.65 -2.37 14.00
CA ARG A 269 26.06 -2.79 14.05
C ARG A 269 26.23 -4.23 13.57
N ALA A 270 25.55 -4.57 12.47
CA ALA A 270 25.51 -5.94 11.97
C ALA A 270 26.84 -6.33 11.31
N GLU A 271 27.39 -7.47 11.72
CA GLU A 271 28.63 -8.05 11.18
C GLU A 271 28.41 -9.44 10.54
N HIS A 272 27.26 -10.06 10.80
CA HIS A 272 26.84 -11.36 10.30
C HIS A 272 25.30 -11.48 10.47
N PRO A 273 24.65 -12.52 9.92
CA PRO A 273 23.22 -12.74 10.12
C PRO A 273 22.84 -12.81 11.60
N THR A 274 21.68 -12.25 11.96
CA THR A 274 21.25 -12.07 13.36
C THR A 274 21.15 -13.38 14.16
N PHE A 275 20.82 -14.49 13.49
CA PHE A 275 20.65 -15.79 14.15
C PHE A 275 21.90 -16.68 14.08
N TRP A 276 23.02 -16.19 13.57
CA TRP A 276 24.29 -16.88 13.63
C TRP A 276 24.99 -16.52 14.93
N VAL A 277 25.41 -17.53 15.69
CA VAL A 277 26.08 -17.37 16.97
C VAL A 277 27.54 -17.77 16.83
N PRO A 278 28.51 -16.85 17.04
CA PRO A 278 29.92 -17.20 17.00
C PRO A 278 30.26 -18.28 18.05
N ASP A 279 31.04 -19.28 17.67
CA ASP A 279 31.49 -20.36 18.55
C ASP A 279 32.95 -20.71 18.28
N ALA A 280 33.62 -21.41 19.21
CA ALA A 280 35.03 -21.79 19.06
C ALA A 280 35.31 -22.64 17.80
N ALA A 281 34.31 -23.38 17.32
CA ALA A 281 34.36 -24.20 16.11
C ALA A 281 33.89 -23.47 14.82
N GLY A 282 33.58 -22.17 14.90
CA GLY A 282 33.03 -21.37 13.81
C GLY A 282 31.69 -20.75 14.18
N TRP A 283 30.60 -21.41 13.80
CA TRP A 283 29.23 -20.90 13.97
C TRP A 283 28.29 -21.95 14.58
N LYS A 284 27.30 -21.47 15.34
CA LYS A 284 26.08 -22.17 15.72
C LYS A 284 24.87 -21.45 15.12
N LEU A 285 23.75 -22.15 15.02
CA LEU A 285 22.48 -21.57 14.59
C LEU A 285 21.54 -21.38 15.78
N ARG A 286 21.05 -20.16 15.97
CA ARG A 286 19.97 -19.84 16.91
C ARG A 286 18.63 -20.29 16.32
N LEU A 287 18.00 -21.27 16.96
CA LEU A 287 16.60 -21.67 16.71
C LEU A 287 15.67 -20.97 17.72
N MET A 288 14.36 -21.24 17.63
CA MET A 288 13.36 -20.59 18.49
C MET A 288 13.65 -20.76 19.98
N THR A 289 14.06 -21.96 20.41
CA THR A 289 14.19 -22.31 21.84
C THR A 289 15.58 -22.80 22.23
N GLU A 290 16.48 -22.98 21.27
CA GLU A 290 17.80 -23.57 21.49
C GLU A 290 18.86 -23.02 20.50
N GLU A 291 20.12 -23.40 20.73
CA GLU A 291 21.24 -23.20 19.81
C GLU A 291 21.78 -24.56 19.40
N VAL A 292 21.90 -24.78 18.09
CA VAL A 292 22.32 -26.07 17.52
C VAL A 292 23.62 -25.91 16.72
N PRO A 293 24.35 -27.00 16.43
CA PRO A 293 25.40 -26.97 15.42
C PRO A 293 24.90 -26.37 14.11
N MET A 294 25.76 -25.64 13.41
CA MET A 294 25.34 -24.92 12.21
C MET A 294 24.71 -25.84 11.15
N CYS A 295 23.48 -25.51 10.73
CA CYS A 295 22.74 -26.23 9.70
C CYS A 295 23.03 -25.60 8.32
N TRP A 296 24.14 -26.01 7.71
CA TRP A 296 24.66 -25.39 6.49
C TRP A 296 23.74 -25.51 5.26
N ASP A 297 22.95 -26.57 5.19
CA ASP A 297 22.01 -26.87 4.11
C ASP A 297 20.58 -26.35 4.33
N TRP A 298 20.34 -25.64 5.43
CA TRP A 298 19.07 -24.94 5.68
C TRP A 298 19.06 -23.59 4.96
N PRO A 299 17.86 -23.03 4.66
CA PRO A 299 17.78 -21.67 4.14
C PRO A 299 18.42 -20.70 5.14
N VAL A 300 19.15 -19.72 4.61
CA VAL A 300 19.58 -18.57 5.41
C VAL A 300 18.35 -17.71 5.71
N GLU A 301 18.22 -17.28 6.96
CA GLU A 301 17.12 -16.40 7.39
C GLU A 301 17.69 -15.03 7.78
N VAL A 302 17.33 -14.02 6.99
CA VAL A 302 17.88 -12.64 7.02
C VAL A 302 16.79 -11.64 6.69
N ASN A 303 17.01 -10.36 6.97
CA ASN A 303 16.07 -9.32 6.54
C ASN A 303 16.25 -8.99 5.02
N CYS A 304 15.35 -8.18 4.48
CA CYS A 304 15.35 -7.84 3.05
C CYS A 304 16.62 -7.06 2.64
N LEU A 305 17.14 -6.21 3.53
CA LEU A 305 18.32 -5.38 3.27
C LEU A 305 19.58 -6.25 3.10
N GLU A 306 19.74 -7.24 3.98
CA GLU A 306 20.79 -8.27 3.92
C GLU A 306 20.68 -9.14 2.66
N ALA A 307 19.46 -9.55 2.30
CA ALA A 307 19.19 -10.32 1.09
C ALA A 307 19.56 -9.54 -0.20
N ARG A 308 19.21 -8.26 -0.27
CA ARG A 308 19.57 -7.37 -1.39
C ARG A 308 21.08 -7.13 -1.45
N ALA A 309 21.74 -6.97 -0.31
CA ALA A 309 23.19 -6.81 -0.26
C ALA A 309 23.92 -8.06 -0.79
N PHE A 310 23.46 -9.25 -0.41
CA PHE A 310 23.94 -10.50 -0.98
C PHE A 310 23.75 -10.55 -2.50
N CYS A 311 22.58 -10.18 -3.02
CA CYS A 311 22.35 -10.18 -4.47
C CYS A 311 23.30 -9.23 -5.21
N ARG A 312 23.54 -8.02 -4.69
CA ARG A 312 24.49 -7.06 -5.28
C ARG A 312 25.93 -7.58 -5.25
N TRP A 313 26.34 -8.18 -4.14
CA TRP A 313 27.64 -8.85 -4.06
C TRP A 313 27.75 -9.96 -5.11
N LYS A 314 26.77 -10.85 -5.18
CA LYS A 314 26.77 -11.98 -6.11
C LYS A 314 26.79 -11.51 -7.57
N ALA A 315 26.03 -10.46 -7.90
CA ALA A 315 26.03 -9.82 -9.21
C ALA A 315 27.42 -9.29 -9.59
N ARG A 316 28.12 -8.68 -8.63
CA ARG A 316 29.49 -8.19 -8.82
C ARG A 316 30.48 -9.34 -9.05
N GLU A 317 30.40 -10.40 -8.25
CA GLU A 317 31.32 -11.54 -8.33
C GLU A 317 31.19 -12.32 -9.63
N ASN A 318 29.96 -12.53 -10.12
CA ASN A 318 29.70 -13.37 -11.28
C ASN A 318 29.42 -12.59 -12.58
N GLY A 319 29.32 -11.26 -12.52
CA GLY A 319 29.03 -10.38 -13.66
C GLY A 319 27.62 -10.56 -14.26
N GLN A 320 26.69 -11.17 -13.52
CA GLN A 320 25.30 -11.39 -13.93
C GLN A 320 24.35 -10.45 -13.18
N PRO A 321 23.19 -10.08 -13.76
CA PRO A 321 22.21 -9.23 -13.09
C PRO A 321 21.43 -10.02 -12.02
N VAL A 322 22.08 -10.28 -10.88
CA VAL A 322 21.49 -10.99 -9.74
C VAL A 322 20.67 -10.02 -8.88
N ARG A 323 19.40 -10.38 -8.60
CA ARG A 323 18.51 -9.62 -7.70
C ARG A 323 17.47 -10.53 -7.03
N LEU A 324 16.69 -9.99 -6.10
CA LEU A 324 15.50 -10.71 -5.60
C LEU A 324 14.39 -10.68 -6.68
N PRO A 325 13.46 -11.64 -6.68
CA PRO A 325 12.31 -11.61 -7.58
C PRO A 325 11.38 -10.44 -7.24
N THR A 326 10.62 -9.98 -8.22
CA THR A 326 9.38 -9.23 -7.97
C THR A 326 8.26 -10.17 -7.49
N GLU A 327 7.16 -9.62 -6.97
CA GLU A 327 5.95 -10.42 -6.66
C GLU A 327 5.48 -11.20 -7.91
N ASP A 328 5.53 -10.57 -9.09
CA ASP A 328 5.14 -11.20 -10.35
C ASP A 328 6.07 -12.36 -10.73
N GLU A 329 7.38 -12.17 -10.61
CA GLU A 329 8.35 -13.24 -10.89
C GLU A 329 8.21 -14.40 -9.90
N TRP A 330 7.90 -14.14 -8.64
CA TRP A 330 7.59 -15.20 -7.68
C TRP A 330 6.34 -15.98 -8.09
N ASN A 331 5.29 -15.31 -8.56
CA ASN A 331 4.09 -15.99 -9.07
C ASN A 331 4.40 -16.82 -10.33
N ARG A 332 5.32 -16.36 -11.20
CA ARG A 332 5.82 -17.20 -12.30
C ARG A 332 6.56 -18.45 -11.83
N LEU A 333 7.30 -18.38 -10.72
CA LEU A 333 7.91 -19.57 -10.11
C LEU A 333 6.85 -20.54 -9.59
N TYR A 334 5.81 -20.01 -8.94
CA TYR A 334 4.68 -20.80 -8.44
C TYR A 334 3.97 -21.54 -9.57
N ASP A 335 3.65 -20.85 -10.66
CA ASP A 335 3.03 -21.42 -11.85
C ASP A 335 3.93 -22.45 -12.56
N HIS A 336 5.23 -22.14 -12.70
CA HIS A 336 6.19 -23.04 -13.34
C HIS A 336 6.38 -24.34 -12.55
N ALA A 337 6.27 -24.26 -11.23
CA ALA A 337 6.33 -25.40 -10.33
C ALA A 337 5.04 -26.23 -10.27
N ASP A 338 3.98 -25.83 -11.00
CA ASP A 338 2.66 -26.49 -11.05
C ASP A 338 2.06 -26.70 -9.64
N LEU A 339 2.11 -25.65 -8.83
CA LEU A 339 1.66 -25.69 -7.43
C LEU A 339 0.18 -25.37 -7.26
N ALA A 340 -0.39 -25.90 -6.19
CA ALA A 340 -1.73 -25.61 -5.71
C ALA A 340 -1.71 -25.44 -4.18
N ASP A 341 -2.73 -24.77 -3.65
CA ASP A 341 -2.92 -24.61 -2.20
C ASP A 341 -2.95 -25.98 -1.49
N VAL A 342 -2.54 -25.99 -0.21
CA VAL A 342 -2.45 -27.21 0.60
C VAL A 342 -3.84 -27.85 0.76
N PRO A 343 -3.99 -29.16 0.48
CA PRO A 343 -5.27 -29.85 0.66
C PRO A 343 -5.70 -29.93 2.13
N HIS A 344 -7.02 -30.01 2.35
CA HIS A 344 -7.61 -30.06 3.70
C HIS A 344 -7.33 -31.36 4.47
N ASP A 345 -7.12 -32.47 3.76
CA ASP A 345 -7.09 -33.83 4.31
C ASP A 345 -5.70 -34.49 4.24
N ALA A 346 -4.67 -33.74 3.84
CA ALA A 346 -3.31 -34.25 3.76
C ALA A 346 -2.28 -33.22 4.29
N PRO A 347 -1.12 -33.69 4.79
CA PRO A 347 -0.02 -32.81 5.11
C PRO A 347 0.49 -32.08 3.86
N ALA A 348 0.98 -30.87 4.04
CA ALA A 348 1.59 -30.07 3.01
C ALA A 348 2.79 -30.82 2.40
N LYS A 349 2.92 -30.76 1.07
CA LYS A 349 4.12 -31.22 0.35
C LYS A 349 5.25 -30.18 0.40
N ALA A 350 5.26 -29.37 1.46
CA ALA A 350 6.20 -28.32 1.78
C ALA A 350 6.29 -28.20 3.32
N ASN A 351 7.31 -27.54 3.84
CA ASN A 351 7.40 -27.23 5.27
C ASN A 351 6.49 -26.03 5.58
N LEU A 352 5.21 -26.29 5.87
CA LEU A 352 4.14 -25.32 6.18
C LEU A 352 3.24 -25.88 7.30
N HIS A 353 2.41 -25.03 7.90
CA HIS A 353 1.36 -25.38 8.87
C HIS A 353 1.83 -26.14 10.13
N LEU A 354 3.14 -26.19 10.42
CA LEU A 354 3.70 -27.07 11.44
C LEU A 354 3.40 -28.57 11.19
N ASP A 355 3.19 -28.96 9.94
CA ASP A 355 2.92 -30.36 9.58
C ASP A 355 4.14 -31.27 9.77
N HIS A 356 5.35 -30.69 9.72
CA HIS A 356 6.61 -31.43 9.77
C HIS A 356 7.46 -31.04 10.97
N TRP A 357 7.88 -29.76 11.06
CA TRP A 357 8.79 -29.28 12.11
C TRP A 357 8.47 -27.86 12.56
N ALA A 358 8.94 -27.51 13.77
CA ALA A 358 8.93 -26.15 14.31
C ALA A 358 10.24 -25.39 14.00
N SER A 359 10.74 -25.54 12.77
CA SER A 359 11.92 -24.86 12.23
C SER A 359 11.98 -25.02 10.72
N SER A 360 12.91 -24.29 10.09
CA SER A 360 13.41 -24.63 8.76
C SER A 360 14.01 -26.05 8.72
N CYS A 361 14.24 -26.56 7.51
CA CYS A 361 14.81 -27.88 7.22
C CYS A 361 15.72 -27.80 5.97
N PRO A 362 16.45 -28.88 5.62
CA PRO A 362 17.33 -28.86 4.45
C PRO A 362 16.61 -28.47 3.16
N VAL A 363 17.20 -27.55 2.37
CA VAL A 363 16.61 -27.02 1.13
C VAL A 363 16.46 -28.06 0.00
N THR A 364 16.83 -29.31 0.27
CA THR A 364 16.68 -30.45 -0.63
C THR A 364 15.47 -31.32 -0.28
N ARG A 365 14.69 -30.96 0.76
CA ARG A 365 13.64 -31.83 1.29
C ARG A 365 12.36 -31.82 0.45
N PHE A 366 11.94 -30.66 -0.06
CA PHE A 366 10.68 -30.49 -0.77
C PHE A 366 10.92 -29.99 -2.20
N ALA A 367 10.87 -30.92 -3.15
CA ALA A 367 10.96 -30.61 -4.58
C ALA A 367 9.60 -30.18 -5.14
N HIS A 368 9.57 -29.08 -5.88
CA HIS A 368 8.44 -28.54 -6.64
C HIS A 368 8.83 -28.46 -8.12
N GLY A 369 8.89 -29.64 -8.76
CA GLY A 369 9.46 -29.77 -10.10
C GLY A 369 10.99 -29.70 -10.06
N GLU A 370 11.59 -28.82 -10.87
CA GLU A 370 13.04 -28.57 -10.85
C GLU A 370 13.47 -27.69 -9.66
N LEU A 371 12.55 -26.89 -9.13
CA LEU A 371 12.76 -26.00 -7.99
C LEU A 371 12.52 -26.74 -6.67
N PHE A 372 13.00 -26.16 -5.57
CA PHE A 372 12.73 -26.61 -4.20
C PHE A 372 12.23 -25.44 -3.37
N ASP A 373 11.33 -25.66 -2.41
CA ASP A 373 10.86 -24.64 -1.47
C ASP A 373 10.35 -23.36 -2.18
N VAL A 374 9.56 -23.51 -3.26
CA VAL A 374 8.84 -22.36 -3.85
C VAL A 374 7.80 -21.82 -2.87
N VAL A 375 7.21 -22.71 -2.06
CA VAL A 375 6.39 -22.40 -0.88
C VAL A 375 6.97 -23.15 0.33
N GLY A 376 6.76 -22.61 1.53
CA GLY A 376 7.20 -23.19 2.78
C GLY A 376 8.70 -23.06 3.06
N ASN A 377 9.09 -23.66 4.17
CA ASN A 377 10.42 -23.61 4.78
C ASN A 377 10.74 -22.21 5.32
N ALA A 378 10.87 -21.21 4.45
CA ALA A 378 11.01 -19.82 4.82
C ALA A 378 10.26 -18.91 3.83
N TRP A 379 9.71 -17.81 4.35
CA TRP A 379 9.20 -16.73 3.50
C TRP A 379 10.30 -16.24 2.55
N GLN A 380 9.93 -15.84 1.33
CA GLN A 380 10.86 -15.31 0.35
C GLN A 380 10.67 -13.80 0.18
N TRP A 381 11.72 -13.03 0.47
CA TRP A 381 11.75 -11.59 0.18
C TRP A 381 11.65 -11.31 -1.32
N CYS A 382 10.76 -10.40 -1.69
CA CYS A 382 10.66 -9.82 -3.03
C CYS A 382 11.14 -8.35 -3.03
N GLU A 383 11.55 -7.80 -4.18
CA GLU A 383 11.88 -6.37 -4.30
C GLU A 383 10.65 -5.47 -4.47
N THR A 384 9.47 -6.06 -4.64
CA THR A 384 8.21 -5.34 -4.83
C THR A 384 7.73 -4.76 -3.49
N PRO A 385 7.57 -3.42 -3.37
CA PRO A 385 6.91 -2.85 -2.22
C PRO A 385 5.44 -3.28 -2.21
N THR A 386 4.79 -3.33 -1.06
CA THR A 386 3.34 -3.59 -1.02
C THR A 386 2.57 -2.44 -1.67
N TYR A 387 1.54 -2.76 -2.43
CA TYR A 387 0.76 -1.82 -3.22
C TYR A 387 -0.69 -2.31 -3.40
N PRO A 388 -1.66 -1.38 -3.56
CA PRO A 388 -3.04 -1.75 -3.85
C PRO A 388 -3.17 -2.27 -5.29
N PHE A 389 -3.91 -3.37 -5.47
CA PHE A 389 -4.36 -3.78 -6.79
C PHE A 389 -5.40 -2.81 -7.36
N ASP A 390 -5.64 -2.88 -8.67
CA ASP A 390 -6.71 -2.10 -9.30
C ASP A 390 -8.06 -2.57 -8.78
N GLY A 391 -8.86 -1.64 -8.23
CA GLY A 391 -10.11 -1.97 -7.55
C GLY A 391 -9.94 -2.47 -6.11
N PHE A 392 -8.78 -2.26 -5.49
CA PHE A 392 -8.59 -2.43 -4.05
C PHE A 392 -9.62 -1.62 -3.26
N ASP A 393 -10.19 -2.25 -2.22
CA ASP A 393 -11.10 -1.61 -1.27
C ASP A 393 -10.72 -2.02 0.15
N VAL A 394 -10.80 -1.07 1.07
CA VAL A 394 -10.39 -1.25 2.47
C VAL A 394 -11.47 -1.99 3.24
N HIS A 395 -11.10 -2.97 4.07
CA HIS A 395 -12.11 -3.65 4.88
C HIS A 395 -12.67 -2.70 5.98
N PRO A 396 -13.99 -2.47 6.07
CA PRO A 396 -14.56 -1.43 6.94
C PRO A 396 -14.44 -1.64 8.45
N ILE A 397 -14.04 -2.83 8.91
CA ILE A 397 -13.84 -3.13 10.35
C ILE A 397 -12.35 -3.31 10.68
N TYR A 398 -11.46 -3.24 9.69
CA TYR A 398 -10.01 -3.30 9.88
C TYR A 398 -9.29 -2.45 8.83
N ASP A 399 -9.50 -1.15 8.92
CA ASP A 399 -9.09 -0.14 7.95
C ASP A 399 -7.60 0.26 8.02
N ASP A 400 -6.94 -0.12 9.11
CA ASP A 400 -5.53 0.13 9.40
C ASP A 400 -4.62 -1.09 9.22
N PHE A 401 -5.12 -2.21 8.66
CA PHE A 401 -4.30 -3.41 8.41
C PHE A 401 -3.28 -3.19 7.28
N THR A 402 -3.77 -2.94 6.05
CA THR A 402 -2.91 -2.83 4.87
C THR A 402 -2.53 -1.40 4.54
N THR A 403 -3.49 -0.46 4.60
CA THR A 403 -3.30 0.89 4.05
C THR A 403 -2.06 1.63 4.57
N PRO A 404 -1.66 1.51 5.86
CA PRO A 404 -0.44 2.17 6.34
C PRO A 404 0.85 1.60 5.73
N THR A 405 0.81 0.37 5.21
CA THR A 405 1.97 -0.31 4.63
C THR A 405 2.27 0.14 3.19
N PHE A 406 1.34 0.83 2.54
CA PHE A 406 1.48 1.40 1.18
C PHE A 406 2.38 2.64 1.15
N ASP A 407 3.62 2.49 1.59
CA ASP A 407 4.53 3.59 1.93
C ASP A 407 5.94 3.46 1.32
N ASP A 408 6.10 2.57 0.32
CA ASP A 408 7.37 2.19 -0.33
C ASP A 408 8.46 1.65 0.62
N ARG A 409 8.12 1.41 1.89
CA ARG A 409 9.08 0.94 2.91
C ARG A 409 8.80 -0.50 3.37
N HIS A 410 7.65 -1.05 3.02
CA HIS A 410 7.30 -2.45 3.23
C HIS A 410 7.52 -3.27 1.96
N ALA A 411 8.31 -4.33 2.05
CA ALA A 411 8.52 -5.25 0.94
C ALA A 411 7.62 -6.48 1.08
N ILE A 412 7.06 -6.93 -0.04
CA ILE A 412 6.27 -8.16 -0.10
C ILE A 412 7.16 -9.37 0.19
N ILE A 413 6.62 -10.30 0.98
CA ILE A 413 7.12 -11.66 1.16
C ILE A 413 6.11 -12.67 0.62
N LYS A 414 6.60 -13.75 0.02
CA LYS A 414 5.75 -14.79 -0.58
C LYS A 414 6.14 -16.21 -0.13
N GLY A 415 5.15 -17.10 -0.14
CA GLY A 415 5.32 -18.55 -0.03
C GLY A 415 5.13 -19.18 1.35
N GLY A 416 5.06 -18.40 2.44
CA GLY A 416 4.96 -18.95 3.79
C GLY A 416 6.27 -19.55 4.33
N SER A 417 6.43 -19.56 5.64
CA SER A 417 7.47 -20.28 6.38
C SER A 417 6.90 -21.56 7.03
N TRP A 418 7.77 -22.33 7.70
CA TRP A 418 7.40 -23.55 8.42
C TRP A 418 6.22 -23.41 9.40
N ILE A 419 6.02 -22.22 9.97
CA ILE A 419 4.93 -21.92 10.91
C ILE A 419 3.69 -21.33 10.25
N SER A 420 3.83 -20.74 9.05
CA SER A 420 2.74 -20.09 8.35
C SER A 420 1.58 -21.05 8.11
N ALA A 421 0.39 -20.63 8.52
CA ALA A 421 -0.81 -21.44 8.48
C ALA A 421 -2.04 -20.58 8.17
N GLY A 422 -3.12 -21.22 7.70
CA GLY A 422 -4.30 -20.45 7.31
C GLY A 422 -4.01 -19.63 6.06
N ASN A 423 -4.45 -18.36 6.03
CA ASN A 423 -4.26 -17.47 4.89
C ASN A 423 -2.78 -17.35 4.49
N GLU A 424 -1.86 -17.24 5.46
CA GLU A 424 -0.40 -17.12 5.24
C GLU A 424 0.21 -18.20 4.33
N SER A 425 -0.41 -19.37 4.26
CA SER A 425 0.05 -20.50 3.46
C SER A 425 -0.46 -20.51 2.01
N ARG A 426 -1.43 -19.64 1.67
CA ARG A 426 -2.11 -19.69 0.38
C ARG A 426 -1.36 -18.92 -0.70
N HIS A 427 -1.56 -19.31 -1.96
CA HIS A 427 -1.00 -18.64 -3.13
C HIS A 427 -1.33 -17.14 -3.18
N ALA A 428 -2.59 -16.80 -2.90
CA ALA A 428 -3.09 -15.44 -2.98
C ALA A 428 -2.60 -14.52 -1.85
N ALA A 429 -2.01 -15.07 -0.79
CA ALA A 429 -1.60 -14.32 0.40
C ALA A 429 -0.57 -13.23 0.06
N ARG A 430 -0.84 -11.98 0.48
CA ARG A 430 0.09 -10.86 0.31
C ARG A 430 0.44 -10.28 1.66
N TYR A 431 1.64 -10.59 2.12
CA TYR A 431 2.19 -10.09 3.38
C TYR A 431 3.36 -9.17 3.08
N ALA A 432 3.50 -8.12 3.88
CA ALA A 432 4.57 -7.16 3.72
C ALA A 432 5.07 -6.67 5.08
N PHE A 433 6.39 -6.49 5.16
CA PHE A 433 7.05 -6.06 6.39
C PHE A 433 8.10 -5.00 6.08
N ARG A 434 8.40 -4.15 7.05
CA ARG A 434 9.57 -3.25 6.96
C ARG A 434 10.81 -4.08 6.64
N ARG A 435 11.59 -3.60 5.69
CA ARG A 435 12.75 -4.33 5.14
C ARG A 435 13.83 -4.68 6.18
N HIS A 436 13.88 -3.97 7.31
CA HIS A 436 14.81 -4.22 8.41
C HIS A 436 14.33 -5.22 9.46
N PHE A 437 13.04 -5.60 9.46
CA PHE A 437 12.54 -6.57 10.43
C PHE A 437 12.87 -8.00 10.03
N PHE A 438 13.23 -8.80 11.04
CA PHE A 438 13.37 -10.23 10.88
C PHE A 438 11.99 -10.89 10.91
N GLN A 439 11.83 -11.88 10.03
CA GLN A 439 10.74 -12.85 10.01
C GLN A 439 11.41 -14.24 9.88
N HIS A 440 10.64 -15.33 9.84
CA HIS A 440 11.17 -16.62 9.34
C HIS A 440 11.30 -16.57 7.81
N ALA A 441 12.13 -15.64 7.35
CA ALA A 441 12.26 -15.24 5.96
C ALA A 441 13.71 -15.37 5.51
N GLY A 442 13.88 -16.01 4.38
CA GLY A 442 15.11 -16.02 3.59
C GLY A 442 14.84 -15.43 2.22
N PHE A 443 15.53 -15.93 1.22
CA PHE A 443 15.31 -15.46 -0.15
C PHE A 443 15.77 -16.47 -1.19
N ARG A 444 15.24 -16.27 -2.40
CA ARG A 444 15.73 -16.85 -3.64
C ARG A 444 16.19 -15.70 -4.51
N TYR A 445 17.39 -15.79 -5.08
CA TYR A 445 17.79 -14.84 -6.11
C TYR A 445 17.39 -15.33 -7.49
N ILE A 446 17.22 -14.37 -8.40
CA ILE A 446 17.06 -14.61 -9.82
C ILE A 446 18.18 -13.91 -10.59
N VAL A 447 18.32 -14.28 -11.87
CA VAL A 447 19.16 -13.61 -12.85
C VAL A 447 18.28 -13.16 -14.00
N SER A 448 18.17 -11.85 -14.18
CA SER A 448 17.30 -11.23 -15.19
C SER A 448 17.86 -9.90 -15.65
N ASP A 449 18.01 -9.72 -16.97
CA ASP A 449 18.34 -8.43 -17.58
C ASP A 449 17.14 -7.47 -17.58
N ALA A 450 15.93 -7.97 -17.30
CA ALA A 450 14.74 -7.13 -17.20
C ALA A 450 14.76 -6.33 -15.88
N PRO A 451 14.55 -5.01 -15.93
CA PRO A 451 14.47 -4.20 -14.73
C PRO A 451 13.27 -4.64 -13.89
N ALA A 452 13.39 -4.55 -12.56
CA ALA A 452 12.25 -4.74 -11.67
C ALA A 452 11.23 -3.62 -11.92
N LEU A 453 10.06 -3.98 -12.44
CA LEU A 453 8.94 -3.04 -12.59
C LEU A 453 8.12 -3.07 -11.30
N ASN A 454 8.29 -2.05 -10.47
CA ASN A 454 7.52 -1.91 -9.24
C ASN A 454 6.32 -0.97 -9.47
N PRO A 455 5.10 -1.41 -9.15
CA PRO A 455 3.92 -0.56 -9.18
C PRO A 455 4.01 0.51 -8.09
N SER A 456 3.36 1.66 -8.31
CA SER A 456 3.38 2.73 -7.32
C SER A 456 2.48 2.39 -6.13
N SER A 457 3.07 2.38 -4.94
CA SER A 457 2.34 2.15 -3.69
C SER A 457 1.78 3.43 -3.08
N THR A 458 2.20 4.62 -3.51
CA THR A 458 1.91 5.86 -2.78
C THR A 458 0.52 6.41 -3.04
N TYR A 459 -0.24 6.56 -1.96
CA TYR A 459 -1.35 7.52 -1.89
C TYR A 459 -0.76 8.91 -1.66
N GLU A 460 -1.21 9.89 -2.46
CA GLU A 460 -0.76 11.26 -2.28
C GLU A 460 -1.37 11.84 -0.98
N THR A 461 -0.52 12.40 -0.10
CA THR A 461 -0.89 12.78 1.29
C THR A 461 -0.64 14.26 1.63
N ASP A 462 -0.74 15.16 0.67
CA ASP A 462 -0.77 16.60 0.95
C ASP A 462 -2.21 17.12 0.94
N ALA A 463 -2.62 17.75 2.05
CA ALA A 463 -4.01 18.17 2.23
C ALA A 463 -4.53 19.04 1.08
N LEU A 464 -3.68 19.88 0.48
CA LEU A 464 -4.07 20.73 -0.64
C LEU A 464 -4.19 19.91 -1.94
N LEU A 465 -3.25 18.99 -2.19
CA LEU A 465 -3.31 18.08 -3.33
C LEU A 465 -4.56 17.18 -3.28
N SER A 466 -4.85 16.59 -2.13
CA SER A 466 -6.05 15.78 -1.92
C SER A 466 -7.34 16.56 -2.14
N GLN A 467 -7.44 17.78 -1.58
CA GLN A 467 -8.60 18.64 -1.79
C GLN A 467 -8.80 18.99 -3.26
N TYR A 468 -7.73 19.27 -4.01
CA TYR A 468 -7.83 19.55 -5.44
C TYR A 468 -8.08 18.30 -6.29
N ALA A 469 -7.59 17.13 -5.88
CA ALA A 469 -7.94 15.86 -6.51
C ALA A 469 -9.44 15.56 -6.32
N GLU A 470 -9.97 15.70 -5.11
CA GLU A 470 -11.40 15.59 -4.83
C GLU A 470 -12.22 16.65 -5.56
N PHE A 471 -11.77 17.90 -5.58
CA PHE A 471 -12.44 18.99 -6.28
C PHE A 471 -12.55 18.74 -7.79
N HIS A 472 -11.52 18.12 -8.39
CA HIS A 472 -11.46 17.89 -9.83
C HIS A 472 -12.10 16.56 -10.26
N TYR A 473 -11.99 15.51 -9.45
CA TYR A 473 -12.35 14.15 -9.85
C TYR A 473 -13.36 13.48 -8.93
N GLY A 474 -13.63 14.05 -7.76
CA GLY A 474 -14.62 13.57 -6.81
C GLY A 474 -16.06 13.75 -7.29
N ASP A 475 -16.97 13.19 -6.50
CA ASP A 475 -18.40 13.18 -6.77
C ASP A 475 -19.04 14.56 -6.56
N GLU A 476 -20.18 14.80 -7.20
CA GLU A 476 -20.93 16.05 -7.03
C GLU A 476 -21.43 16.20 -5.58
N ALA A 477 -21.20 17.38 -4.99
CA ALA A 477 -21.68 17.71 -3.65
C ALA A 477 -22.84 18.70 -3.72
N PHE A 478 -23.90 18.46 -2.93
CA PHE A 478 -25.08 19.33 -2.84
C PHE A 478 -25.79 19.62 -4.17
N GLY A 479 -25.68 18.70 -5.15
CA GLY A 479 -26.24 18.89 -6.49
C GLY A 479 -25.53 19.95 -7.33
N VAL A 480 -24.32 20.37 -6.93
CA VAL A 480 -23.46 21.28 -7.70
C VAL A 480 -22.64 20.45 -8.70
N PRO A 481 -22.75 20.72 -10.02
CA PRO A 481 -21.96 20.02 -11.02
C PRO A 481 -20.45 20.15 -10.81
N ASN A 482 -19.69 19.14 -11.23
CA ASN A 482 -18.23 19.19 -11.18
C ASN A 482 -17.70 20.41 -11.98
N PHE A 483 -16.95 21.28 -11.32
CA PHE A 483 -16.62 22.61 -11.84
C PHE A 483 -15.69 22.58 -13.06
N PRO A 484 -14.53 21.88 -13.05
CA PRO A 484 -13.69 21.78 -14.24
C PRO A 484 -14.44 21.22 -15.46
N LYS A 485 -15.28 20.20 -15.25
CA LYS A 485 -16.13 19.63 -16.32
C LYS A 485 -17.14 20.65 -16.86
N ALA A 486 -17.86 21.36 -15.98
CA ALA A 486 -18.83 22.37 -16.38
C ALA A 486 -18.18 23.49 -17.19
N LEU A 487 -16.99 23.94 -16.79
CA LEU A 487 -16.21 24.94 -17.53
C LEU A 487 -15.81 24.45 -18.92
N ALA A 488 -15.30 23.22 -19.03
CA ALA A 488 -14.93 22.63 -20.32
C ALA A 488 -16.13 22.50 -21.26
N ASP A 489 -17.29 22.04 -20.76
CA ASP A 489 -18.53 21.93 -21.55
C ASP A 489 -19.02 23.32 -22.04
N ILE A 490 -18.94 24.35 -21.19
CA ILE A 490 -19.23 25.74 -21.57
C ILE A 490 -18.24 26.22 -22.64
N ALA A 491 -16.94 25.97 -22.46
CA ALA A 491 -15.88 26.40 -23.36
C ALA A 491 -16.05 25.80 -24.77
N ILE A 492 -16.28 24.48 -24.85
CA ILE A 492 -16.52 23.77 -26.11
C ILE A 492 -17.76 24.34 -26.81
N SER A 493 -18.85 24.54 -26.06
CA SER A 493 -20.10 25.09 -26.61
C SER A 493 -19.94 26.51 -27.12
N ALA A 494 -19.20 27.35 -26.38
CA ALA A 494 -18.91 28.72 -26.77
C ALA A 494 -18.02 28.78 -28.02
N LEU A 495 -17.00 27.91 -28.12
CA LEU A 495 -16.13 27.87 -29.29
C LEU A 495 -16.88 27.47 -30.57
N ARG A 496 -17.84 26.53 -30.47
CA ARG A 496 -18.74 26.20 -31.59
C ARG A 496 -19.58 27.38 -32.06
N ARG A 497 -20.01 28.23 -31.13
CA ARG A 497 -20.96 29.32 -31.41
C ARG A 497 -20.28 30.63 -31.83
N PHE A 498 -19.16 30.96 -31.20
CA PHE A 498 -18.53 32.28 -31.31
C PHE A 498 -17.08 32.22 -31.80
N GLY A 499 -16.45 31.05 -31.77
CA GLY A 499 -15.03 30.87 -32.08
C GLY A 499 -14.68 30.95 -33.57
N ASN A 500 -13.43 30.60 -33.85
CA ASN A 500 -12.88 30.49 -35.21
C ASN A 500 -13.28 29.18 -35.94
N GLY A 501 -14.11 28.34 -35.32
CA GLY A 501 -14.55 27.06 -35.88
C GLY A 501 -13.48 25.96 -35.88
N GLN A 502 -12.33 26.17 -35.24
CA GLN A 502 -11.23 25.22 -35.16
C GLN A 502 -11.15 24.60 -33.75
N PHE A 503 -10.86 23.32 -33.67
CA PHE A 503 -10.63 22.58 -32.42
C PHE A 503 -9.23 21.95 -32.41
N GLY A 504 -8.23 22.70 -32.86
CA GLY A 504 -6.85 22.20 -32.94
C GLY A 504 -6.21 22.14 -31.55
N ARG A 505 -5.97 23.31 -30.96
CA ARG A 505 -5.23 23.41 -29.68
C ARG A 505 -5.97 24.20 -28.62
N ALA A 506 -6.10 23.64 -27.43
CA ALA A 506 -6.55 24.36 -26.24
C ALA A 506 -5.43 24.48 -25.20
N LEU A 507 -5.47 25.57 -24.42
CA LEU A 507 -4.64 25.78 -23.24
C LEU A 507 -5.56 25.86 -22.01
N ASP A 508 -5.32 25.00 -21.03
CA ASP A 508 -5.89 25.06 -19.68
C ASP A 508 -4.82 25.63 -18.76
N LEU A 509 -4.93 26.91 -18.41
CA LEU A 509 -3.92 27.65 -17.65
C LEU A 509 -4.39 27.84 -16.21
N GLY A 510 -3.56 27.44 -15.25
CA GLY A 510 -3.99 27.18 -13.87
C GLY A 510 -4.74 25.85 -13.76
N CYS A 511 -4.30 24.82 -14.51
CA CYS A 511 -5.06 23.58 -14.65
C CYS A 511 -5.17 22.73 -13.38
N ALA A 512 -4.40 23.06 -12.32
CA ALA A 512 -4.23 22.25 -11.13
C ALA A 512 -4.04 20.76 -11.48
N THR A 513 -4.91 19.86 -11.01
CA THR A 513 -4.77 18.41 -11.24
C THR A 513 -5.32 17.95 -12.59
N GLY A 514 -5.87 18.86 -13.43
CA GLY A 514 -6.02 18.63 -14.87
C GLY A 514 -7.38 18.18 -15.41
N ARG A 515 -8.44 18.06 -14.59
CA ARG A 515 -9.76 17.58 -15.09
C ARG A 515 -10.28 18.36 -16.30
N ALA A 516 -10.19 19.69 -16.30
CA ALA A 516 -10.64 20.49 -17.44
C ALA A 516 -9.83 20.20 -18.70
N SER A 517 -8.52 19.95 -18.58
CA SER A 517 -7.67 19.53 -19.70
C SER A 517 -8.17 18.25 -20.37
N PHE A 518 -8.51 17.21 -19.58
CA PHE A 518 -9.07 15.96 -20.09
C PHE A 518 -10.45 16.14 -20.72
N GLU A 519 -11.31 16.97 -20.13
CA GLU A 519 -12.66 17.23 -20.66
C GLU A 519 -12.61 18.05 -21.95
N LEU A 520 -11.72 19.03 -22.06
CA LEU A 520 -11.46 19.76 -23.31
C LEU A 520 -10.96 18.81 -24.41
N ALA A 521 -10.08 17.87 -24.06
CA ALA A 521 -9.55 16.89 -25.01
C ALA A 521 -10.62 15.94 -25.60
N ARG A 522 -11.87 15.97 -25.11
CA ARG A 522 -13.01 15.33 -25.81
C ARG A 522 -13.28 15.97 -27.17
N ALA A 523 -12.99 17.26 -27.35
CA ALA A 523 -13.25 18.01 -28.58
C ALA A 523 -11.98 18.47 -29.31
N PHE A 524 -10.89 18.74 -28.60
CA PHE A 524 -9.65 19.25 -29.20
C PHE A 524 -8.69 18.14 -29.61
N GLU A 525 -7.88 18.40 -30.65
CA GLU A 525 -6.80 17.50 -31.08
C GLU A 525 -5.68 17.44 -30.04
N ARG A 526 -5.34 18.57 -29.40
CA ARG A 526 -4.33 18.65 -28.34
C ARG A 526 -4.71 19.67 -27.28
N VAL A 527 -4.52 19.32 -26.02
CA VAL A 527 -4.73 20.20 -24.86
C VAL A 527 -3.47 20.29 -24.02
N VAL A 528 -3.08 21.51 -23.69
CA VAL A 528 -1.93 21.81 -22.84
C VAL A 528 -2.45 22.28 -21.49
N GLY A 529 -2.20 21.52 -20.43
CA GLY A 529 -2.42 21.93 -19.06
C GLY A 529 -1.16 22.59 -18.50
N ILE A 530 -1.26 23.82 -17.98
CA ILE A 530 -0.14 24.50 -17.33
C ILE A 530 -0.55 24.96 -15.93
N ASP A 531 0.29 24.72 -14.94
CA ASP A 531 0.11 25.19 -13.58
C ASP A 531 1.47 25.57 -12.97
N PHE A 532 1.45 26.49 -12.00
CA PHE A 532 2.65 26.90 -11.28
C PHE A 532 3.16 25.80 -10.34
N SER A 533 2.25 25.01 -9.77
CA SER A 533 2.54 23.92 -8.84
C SER A 533 3.02 22.67 -9.56
N ALA A 534 4.28 22.29 -9.36
CA ALA A 534 4.83 21.03 -9.87
C ALA A 534 4.02 19.81 -9.38
N ARG A 535 3.49 19.87 -8.14
CA ARG A 535 2.77 18.75 -7.52
C ARG A 535 1.42 18.49 -8.19
N PHE A 536 0.68 19.55 -8.50
CA PHE A 536 -0.57 19.43 -9.24
C PHE A 536 -0.35 18.89 -10.66
N ILE A 537 0.68 19.40 -11.34
CA ILE A 537 1.10 18.93 -12.66
C ILE A 537 1.48 17.45 -12.64
N GLN A 538 2.23 17.01 -11.62
CA GLN A 538 2.58 15.59 -11.47
C GLN A 538 1.35 14.71 -11.30
N ALA A 539 0.34 15.14 -10.54
CA ALA A 539 -0.91 14.38 -10.40
C ALA A 539 -1.67 14.24 -11.73
N GLY A 540 -1.78 15.34 -12.51
CA GLY A 540 -2.39 15.30 -13.84
C GLY A 540 -1.61 14.43 -14.83
N ALA A 541 -0.28 14.56 -14.85
CA ALA A 541 0.61 13.75 -15.70
C ALA A 541 0.53 12.27 -15.35
N ARG A 542 0.59 11.94 -14.05
CA ARG A 542 0.43 10.56 -13.56
C ARG A 542 -0.92 9.98 -13.96
N LEU A 543 -2.01 10.74 -13.80
CA LEU A 543 -3.34 10.29 -14.23
C LEU A 543 -3.41 10.04 -15.75
N ALA A 544 -2.73 10.86 -16.57
CA ALA A 544 -2.64 10.63 -18.01
C ALA A 544 -1.83 9.37 -18.37
N GLU A 545 -0.79 9.06 -17.60
CA GLU A 545 0.09 7.90 -17.83
C GLU A 545 -0.53 6.59 -17.33
N THR A 546 -1.11 6.58 -16.12
CA THR A 546 -1.59 5.37 -15.44
C THR A 546 -3.09 5.16 -15.59
N GLY A 547 -3.85 6.19 -15.95
CA GLY A 547 -5.31 6.15 -16.00
C GLY A 547 -6.01 6.22 -14.63
N ALA A 548 -5.26 6.26 -13.52
CA ALA A 548 -5.80 6.32 -12.16
C ALA A 548 -5.05 7.31 -11.24
N LEU A 549 -5.79 8.00 -10.37
CA LEU A 549 -5.29 8.92 -9.35
C LEU A 549 -5.80 8.47 -7.96
N ARG A 550 -4.88 8.31 -7.01
CA ARG A 550 -5.16 7.85 -5.64
C ARG A 550 -4.78 8.93 -4.63
N TYR A 551 -5.68 9.25 -3.70
CA TYR A 551 -5.48 10.29 -2.69
C TYR A 551 -6.30 10.00 -1.41
N THR A 552 -5.96 10.67 -0.31
CA THR A 552 -6.71 10.58 0.96
C THR A 552 -7.48 11.85 1.27
N MET A 553 -8.70 11.74 1.80
CA MET A 553 -9.52 12.88 2.23
C MET A 553 -9.75 12.86 3.73
N PRO A 554 -9.52 13.97 4.45
CA PRO A 554 -9.86 14.06 5.86
C PRO A 554 -11.36 13.84 6.09
N ASP A 555 -11.71 13.01 7.07
CA ASP A 555 -13.09 12.81 7.50
C ASP A 555 -13.37 13.57 8.79
N GLU A 556 -12.61 13.29 9.86
CA GLU A 556 -12.63 14.03 11.12
C GLU A 556 -11.33 13.80 11.93
N GLY A 557 -10.75 14.87 12.50
CA GLY A 557 -9.50 14.76 13.26
C GLY A 557 -8.35 14.21 12.40
N ALA A 558 -7.74 13.12 12.86
CA ALA A 558 -6.70 12.39 12.11
C ALA A 558 -7.27 11.30 11.18
N LEU A 559 -8.59 11.06 11.20
CA LEU A 559 -9.23 10.05 10.36
C LEU A 559 -9.34 10.55 8.92
N VAL A 560 -9.00 9.67 7.98
CA VAL A 560 -9.04 9.93 6.54
C VAL A 560 -9.78 8.81 5.81
N SER A 561 -10.40 9.12 4.68
CA SER A 561 -10.90 8.16 3.71
C SER A 561 -9.96 8.08 2.50
N TYR A 562 -9.77 6.88 1.94
CA TYR A 562 -8.93 6.65 0.77
C TYR A 562 -9.79 6.65 -0.49
N HIS A 563 -9.33 7.32 -1.55
CA HIS A 563 -10.07 7.52 -2.80
C HIS A 563 -9.21 7.13 -4.00
N GLU A 564 -9.83 6.46 -4.98
CA GLU A 564 -9.28 6.22 -6.31
C GLU A 564 -10.23 6.82 -7.37
N ARG A 565 -9.68 7.55 -8.33
CA ARG A 565 -10.40 8.11 -9.47
C ARG A 565 -9.75 7.68 -10.77
N ARG A 566 -10.54 7.10 -11.67
CA ARG A 566 -10.05 6.54 -12.93
C ARG A 566 -10.62 7.26 -14.14
N LEU A 567 -9.82 7.45 -15.20
CA LEU A 567 -10.27 8.10 -16.42
C LEU A 567 -11.33 7.27 -17.15
N ASP A 568 -11.26 5.94 -17.12
CA ASP A 568 -12.24 5.06 -17.74
C ASP A 568 -13.64 5.20 -17.10
N ALA A 569 -13.71 5.21 -15.78
CA ALA A 569 -14.92 5.41 -14.99
C ALA A 569 -15.55 6.79 -15.26
N LEU A 570 -14.74 7.79 -15.62
CA LEU A 570 -15.19 9.13 -15.99
C LEU A 570 -15.51 9.29 -17.48
N GLY A 571 -15.31 8.26 -18.31
CA GLY A 571 -15.50 8.31 -19.76
C GLY A 571 -14.44 9.15 -20.50
N LEU A 572 -13.24 9.26 -19.93
CA LEU A 572 -12.13 10.11 -20.38
C LEU A 572 -10.87 9.33 -20.78
N ALA A 573 -10.87 7.99 -20.76
CA ALA A 573 -9.68 7.19 -21.08
C ALA A 573 -9.05 7.57 -22.45
N GLU A 574 -9.89 7.77 -23.47
CA GLU A 574 -9.47 8.13 -24.85
C GLU A 574 -8.94 9.57 -24.98
N THR A 575 -8.92 10.35 -23.91
CA THR A 575 -8.40 11.73 -23.93
C THR A 575 -6.96 11.82 -23.43
N ALA A 576 -6.46 10.80 -22.71
CA ALA A 576 -5.13 10.80 -22.10
C ALA A 576 -4.01 11.11 -23.10
N GLY A 577 -4.02 10.47 -24.28
CA GLY A 577 -3.00 10.68 -25.33
C GLY A 577 -3.06 12.05 -26.03
N ARG A 578 -4.05 12.89 -25.72
CA ARG A 578 -4.23 14.24 -26.29
C ARG A 578 -3.91 15.35 -25.30
N VAL A 579 -3.60 15.02 -24.05
CA VAL A 579 -3.30 15.99 -23.00
C VAL A 579 -1.80 15.96 -22.68
N GLU A 580 -1.22 17.15 -22.52
CA GLU A 580 0.14 17.30 -21.99
C GLU A 580 0.15 18.29 -20.83
N PHE A 581 0.95 18.00 -19.80
CA PHE A 581 1.03 18.84 -18.60
C PHE A 581 2.43 19.47 -18.47
N TRP A 582 2.47 20.75 -18.14
CA TRP A 582 3.70 21.51 -17.97
C TRP A 582 3.67 22.36 -16.71
N GLN A 583 4.78 22.39 -15.98
CA GLN A 583 4.95 23.43 -14.96
C GLN A 583 5.28 24.77 -15.65
N GLY A 584 4.57 25.83 -15.29
CA GLY A 584 4.77 27.15 -15.88
C GLY A 584 4.12 28.29 -15.12
N ASP A 585 4.70 29.47 -15.27
CA ASP A 585 4.17 30.71 -14.71
C ASP A 585 3.28 31.41 -15.73
N ALA A 586 1.98 31.56 -15.43
CA ALA A 586 1.00 32.24 -16.27
C ALA A 586 1.38 33.70 -16.59
N CYS A 587 2.09 34.39 -15.71
CA CYS A 587 2.58 35.76 -15.91
C CYS A 587 3.88 35.82 -16.73
N ASN A 588 4.54 34.68 -16.97
CA ASN A 588 5.82 34.59 -17.67
C ASN A 588 5.95 33.29 -18.49
N LEU A 589 4.92 32.96 -19.27
CA LEU A 589 4.87 31.75 -20.08
C LEU A 589 5.90 31.79 -21.23
N LYS A 590 6.55 30.65 -21.51
CA LYS A 590 7.49 30.47 -22.63
C LYS A 590 6.84 30.83 -23.98
N GLU A 591 7.65 31.27 -24.94
CA GLU A 591 7.18 31.68 -26.28
C GLU A 591 6.61 30.53 -27.12
N VAL A 592 6.98 29.28 -26.80
CA VAL A 592 6.47 28.08 -27.48
C VAL A 592 4.96 27.87 -27.30
N PHE A 593 4.37 28.43 -26.23
CA PHE A 593 2.94 28.30 -25.94
C PHE A 593 2.12 29.35 -26.69
N THR A 594 1.94 29.14 -28.00
CA THR A 594 1.11 29.97 -28.91
C THR A 594 0.29 29.08 -29.84
N GLY A 595 -0.63 29.67 -30.61
CA GLY A 595 -1.40 28.96 -31.63
C GLY A 595 -2.62 28.22 -31.09
N PHE A 596 -3.22 28.74 -30.02
CA PHE A 596 -4.41 28.14 -29.39
C PHE A 596 -5.71 28.69 -29.99
N ASP A 597 -6.70 27.83 -30.14
CA ASP A 597 -8.07 28.21 -30.51
C ASP A 597 -8.91 28.56 -29.27
N LEU A 598 -8.49 28.05 -28.11
CA LEU A 598 -9.10 28.30 -26.81
C LEU A 598 -8.03 28.42 -25.72
N ILE A 599 -8.16 29.43 -24.87
CA ILE A 599 -7.48 29.50 -23.58
C ILE A 599 -8.55 29.54 -22.47
N LEU A 600 -8.51 28.56 -21.57
CA LEU A 600 -9.30 28.53 -20.34
C LEU A 600 -8.39 28.93 -19.17
N ALA A 601 -8.79 29.94 -18.40
CA ALA A 601 -8.14 30.32 -17.15
C ALA A 601 -9.18 30.30 -16.02
N ALA A 602 -9.23 29.17 -15.31
CA ALA A 602 -10.23 28.90 -14.26
C ALA A 602 -9.67 29.18 -12.87
N ASN A 603 -10.39 29.99 -12.08
CA ASN A 603 -10.00 30.46 -10.74
C ASN A 603 -8.56 31.00 -10.66
N LEU A 604 -8.08 31.60 -11.76
CA LEU A 604 -6.68 31.96 -11.90
C LEU A 604 -6.39 33.43 -11.60
N ILE A 605 -7.11 34.36 -12.22
CA ILE A 605 -6.62 35.75 -12.35
C ILE A 605 -6.53 36.51 -11.03
N ASP A 606 -7.32 36.15 -10.02
CA ASP A 606 -7.24 36.72 -8.67
C ASP A 606 -6.17 36.06 -7.78
N ARG A 607 -5.45 35.06 -8.31
CA ARG A 607 -4.33 34.36 -7.67
C ARG A 607 -2.97 34.66 -8.33
N LEU A 608 -2.94 35.48 -9.38
CA LEU A 608 -1.71 35.84 -10.09
C LEU A 608 -1.02 37.05 -9.45
N TYR A 609 0.30 37.01 -9.34
CA TYR A 609 1.05 38.16 -8.82
C TYR A 609 1.06 39.37 -9.78
N SER A 610 0.82 39.16 -11.08
CA SER A 610 0.66 40.24 -12.07
C SER A 610 -0.36 39.86 -13.15
N PRO A 611 -1.66 39.94 -12.85
CA PRO A 611 -2.71 39.53 -13.77
C PRO A 611 -2.83 40.47 -14.97
N ARG A 612 -2.44 41.75 -14.83
CA ARG A 612 -2.37 42.69 -15.96
C ARG A 612 -1.37 42.25 -17.02
N ARG A 613 -0.20 41.76 -16.60
CA ARG A 613 0.81 41.21 -17.50
C ARG A 613 0.28 39.98 -18.22
N PHE A 614 -0.38 39.07 -17.51
CA PHE A 614 -1.03 37.90 -18.12
C PHE A 614 -2.05 38.30 -19.19
N LEU A 615 -2.96 39.24 -18.88
CA LEU A 615 -4.00 39.68 -19.82
C LEU A 615 -3.42 40.40 -21.05
N ALA A 616 -2.34 41.19 -20.89
CA ALA A 616 -1.65 41.81 -22.01
C ALA A 616 -0.92 40.78 -22.90
N ASP A 617 -0.55 39.64 -22.33
CA ASP A 617 0.22 38.59 -22.99
C ASP A 617 -0.65 37.54 -23.68
N VAL A 618 -1.87 37.32 -23.21
CA VAL A 618 -2.81 36.35 -23.77
C VAL A 618 -3.16 36.56 -25.25
N PRO A 619 -3.37 37.79 -25.79
CA PRO A 619 -3.70 37.98 -27.19
C PRO A 619 -2.70 37.31 -28.13
N ARG A 620 -1.39 37.39 -27.87
CA ARG A 620 -0.37 36.79 -28.75
C ARG A 620 -0.35 35.25 -28.75
N ARG A 621 -1.05 34.62 -27.82
CA ARG A 621 -1.11 33.15 -27.68
C ARG A 621 -2.29 32.54 -28.43
N LEU A 622 -3.35 33.31 -28.65
CA LEU A 622 -4.55 32.89 -29.37
C LEU A 622 -4.44 33.11 -30.88
N ASN A 623 -5.02 32.19 -31.65
CA ASN A 623 -5.31 32.39 -33.07
C ASN A 623 -6.37 33.49 -33.26
N PRO A 624 -6.37 34.22 -34.39
CA PRO A 624 -7.47 35.13 -34.73
C PRO A 624 -8.84 34.43 -34.62
N GLY A 625 -9.80 35.08 -33.95
CA GLY A 625 -11.13 34.50 -33.67
C GLY A 625 -11.16 33.42 -32.58
N GLY A 626 -10.03 33.04 -31.99
CA GLY A 626 -9.97 32.14 -30.83
C GLY A 626 -10.60 32.76 -29.58
N LEU A 627 -10.92 31.92 -28.59
CA LEU A 627 -11.62 32.35 -27.37
C LEU A 627 -10.71 32.33 -26.13
N LEU A 628 -10.85 33.37 -25.30
CA LEU A 628 -10.36 33.42 -23.93
C LEU A 628 -11.56 33.26 -22.98
N LEU A 629 -11.53 32.21 -22.16
CA LEU A 629 -12.44 32.03 -21.04
C LEU A 629 -11.75 32.41 -19.74
N LEU A 630 -12.34 33.36 -19.00
CA LEU A 630 -11.92 33.72 -17.66
C LEU A 630 -13.02 33.35 -16.68
N ALA A 631 -12.69 32.54 -15.67
CA ALA A 631 -13.56 32.24 -14.56
C ALA A 631 -12.82 32.56 -13.27
N SER A 632 -13.38 33.38 -12.38
CA SER A 632 -12.84 33.53 -11.02
C SER A 632 -13.91 34.11 -10.08
N PRO A 633 -13.85 33.81 -8.77
CA PRO A 633 -14.71 34.45 -7.78
C PRO A 633 -14.33 35.92 -7.51
N TYR A 634 -13.20 36.38 -8.05
CA TYR A 634 -12.66 37.74 -7.89
C TYR A 634 -12.53 38.16 -6.43
N THR A 635 -12.04 37.23 -5.61
CA THR A 635 -11.90 37.44 -4.17
C THR A 635 -10.87 38.49 -3.81
N TRP A 636 -9.88 38.71 -4.70
CA TRP A 636 -8.79 39.66 -4.59
C TRP A 636 -8.23 39.77 -3.17
N LEU A 637 -7.20 38.99 -2.89
CA LEU A 637 -6.51 38.98 -1.60
C LEU A 637 -5.07 39.44 -1.81
N GLU A 638 -4.59 40.36 -0.96
CA GLU A 638 -3.24 40.93 -1.06
C GLU A 638 -2.13 39.88 -0.87
N GLU A 639 -2.46 38.75 -0.25
CA GLU A 639 -1.56 37.60 -0.11
C GLU A 639 -1.20 36.93 -1.45
N HIS A 640 -2.04 37.09 -2.49
CA HIS A 640 -1.79 36.56 -3.83
C HIS A 640 -1.46 37.65 -4.85
N THR A 641 -2.21 38.75 -4.81
CA THR A 641 -2.07 39.85 -5.77
C THR A 641 -1.94 41.16 -5.01
N LYS A 642 -0.83 41.88 -5.21
CA LYS A 642 -0.66 43.21 -4.61
C LYS A 642 -1.79 44.14 -5.03
N ARG A 643 -2.22 45.04 -4.13
CA ARG A 643 -3.40 45.89 -4.33
C ARG A 643 -3.34 46.71 -5.62
N GLU A 644 -2.16 47.21 -5.98
CA GLU A 644 -1.91 47.97 -7.21
C GLU A 644 -2.11 47.16 -8.51
N GLU A 645 -1.98 45.83 -8.43
CA GLU A 645 -2.15 44.92 -9.57
C GLU A 645 -3.60 44.45 -9.74
N TRP A 646 -4.50 44.78 -8.80
CA TRP A 646 -5.92 44.38 -8.90
C TRP A 646 -6.55 44.95 -10.16
N ILE A 647 -7.32 44.11 -10.85
CA ILE A 647 -8.02 44.51 -12.08
C ILE A 647 -9.29 45.29 -11.75
N GLY A 648 -9.95 44.97 -10.64
CA GLY A 648 -11.12 45.67 -10.11
C GLY A 648 -11.35 45.33 -8.64
N GLY A 649 -12.56 45.58 -8.12
CA GLY A 649 -12.87 45.38 -6.70
C GLY A 649 -12.45 46.56 -5.82
N PHE A 650 -12.39 47.76 -6.40
CA PHE A 650 -12.00 48.99 -5.70
C PHE A 650 -12.83 50.19 -6.18
N LYS A 651 -12.57 51.37 -5.61
CA LYS A 651 -13.20 52.63 -6.02
C LYS A 651 -12.32 53.39 -7.01
N LYS A 652 -12.87 53.80 -8.15
CA LYS A 652 -12.21 54.62 -9.18
C LYS A 652 -13.06 55.88 -9.38
N ASP A 653 -12.48 57.06 -9.14
CA ASP A 653 -13.19 58.34 -9.21
C ASP A 653 -14.47 58.43 -8.35
N GLY A 654 -14.46 57.74 -7.20
CA GLY A 654 -15.61 57.67 -6.27
C GLY A 654 -16.64 56.58 -6.60
N GLU A 655 -16.60 56.02 -7.81
CA GLU A 655 -17.53 54.98 -8.26
C GLU A 655 -16.98 53.57 -8.03
N SER A 656 -17.88 52.58 -7.91
CA SER A 656 -17.48 51.17 -7.85
C SER A 656 -16.88 50.73 -9.19
N PHE A 657 -15.68 50.19 -9.15
CA PHE A 657 -14.99 49.64 -10.32
C PHE A 657 -14.86 48.12 -10.16
N THR A 658 -15.68 47.36 -10.87
CA THR A 658 -15.73 45.91 -10.76
C THR A 658 -14.59 45.25 -11.53
N THR A 659 -14.27 43.98 -11.23
CA THR A 659 -13.30 43.22 -12.04
C THR A 659 -13.74 43.14 -13.50
N LEU A 660 -15.04 43.02 -13.77
CA LEU A 660 -15.58 43.04 -15.12
C LEU A 660 -15.31 44.36 -15.85
N ASP A 661 -15.42 45.50 -15.17
CA ASP A 661 -15.08 46.80 -15.76
C ASP A 661 -13.60 46.89 -16.10
N GLY A 662 -12.74 46.42 -15.19
CA GLY A 662 -11.30 46.34 -15.44
C GLY A 662 -10.93 45.38 -16.58
N LEU A 663 -11.59 44.23 -16.69
CA LEU A 663 -11.41 43.30 -17.81
C LEU A 663 -11.85 43.95 -19.14
N LYS A 664 -12.98 44.66 -19.16
CA LYS A 664 -13.43 45.40 -20.34
C LYS A 664 -12.41 46.45 -20.76
N GLU A 665 -11.88 47.23 -19.83
CA GLU A 665 -10.84 48.23 -20.13
C GLU A 665 -9.56 47.59 -20.68
N LEU A 666 -9.06 46.53 -20.04
CA LEU A 666 -7.78 45.90 -20.38
C LEU A 666 -7.83 45.09 -21.68
N LEU A 667 -8.96 44.44 -21.98
CA LEU A 667 -9.09 43.54 -23.13
C LEU A 667 -9.71 44.21 -24.36
N ALA A 668 -10.24 45.43 -24.25
CA ALA A 668 -11.00 46.08 -25.34
C ALA A 668 -10.24 46.19 -26.67
N ALA A 669 -8.91 46.40 -26.62
CA ALA A 669 -8.09 46.56 -27.81
C ALA A 669 -8.01 45.28 -28.65
N ASP A 670 -7.86 44.13 -28.00
CA ASP A 670 -7.59 42.85 -28.66
C ASP A 670 -8.80 41.90 -28.67
N PHE A 671 -9.82 42.16 -27.85
CA PHE A 671 -10.94 41.24 -27.65
C PHE A 671 -12.31 41.93 -27.73
N GLU A 672 -13.33 41.09 -27.96
CA GLU A 672 -14.74 41.40 -27.85
C GLU A 672 -15.39 40.43 -26.84
N LEU A 673 -16.14 40.96 -25.86
CA LEU A 673 -16.93 40.12 -24.94
C LEU A 673 -18.12 39.52 -25.69
N VAL A 674 -18.14 38.19 -25.84
CA VAL A 674 -19.19 37.48 -26.60
C VAL A 674 -20.21 36.77 -25.70
N GLN A 675 -19.86 36.47 -24.45
CA GLN A 675 -20.76 35.88 -23.47
C GLN A 675 -20.33 36.19 -22.03
N GLY A 676 -21.31 36.37 -21.14
CA GLY A 676 -21.11 36.66 -19.71
C GLY A 676 -21.41 38.12 -19.33
N PRO A 677 -21.34 38.46 -18.04
CA PRO A 677 -20.95 37.58 -16.92
C PRO A 677 -22.01 36.51 -16.60
N GLN A 678 -21.58 35.32 -16.20
CA GLN A 678 -22.45 34.27 -15.65
C GLN A 678 -21.82 33.64 -14.41
N ALA A 679 -22.62 33.31 -13.40
CA ALA A 679 -22.13 32.64 -12.20
C ALA A 679 -22.07 31.11 -12.42
N VAL A 680 -20.93 30.50 -12.12
CA VAL A 680 -20.71 29.05 -12.16
C VAL A 680 -20.37 28.59 -10.73
N PRO A 681 -21.26 27.81 -10.08
CA PRO A 681 -21.02 27.34 -8.71
C PRO A 681 -19.96 26.23 -8.67
N PHE A 682 -19.27 26.13 -7.53
CA PHE A 682 -18.36 25.04 -7.24
C PHE A 682 -18.28 24.76 -5.74
N VAL A 683 -17.92 23.51 -5.39
CA VAL A 683 -17.76 23.06 -4.00
C VAL A 683 -16.38 22.46 -3.82
N ILE A 684 -15.64 22.91 -2.81
CA ILE A 684 -14.41 22.25 -2.33
C ILE A 684 -14.72 21.55 -1.01
N ARG A 685 -14.50 20.24 -0.93
CA ARG A 685 -14.62 19.47 0.31
C ARG A 685 -13.31 19.59 1.10
N GLU A 686 -13.40 20.03 2.36
CA GLU A 686 -12.26 20.05 3.29
C GLU A 686 -12.26 18.83 4.21
N THR A 687 -13.43 18.47 4.74
CA THR A 687 -13.65 17.24 5.51
C THR A 687 -15.01 16.63 5.16
N ARG A 688 -15.35 15.46 5.72
CA ARG A 688 -16.70 14.87 5.57
C ARG A 688 -17.84 15.83 5.94
N ARG A 689 -17.61 16.78 6.87
CA ARG A 689 -18.62 17.73 7.35
C ARG A 689 -18.31 19.20 7.08
N LYS A 690 -17.18 19.52 6.42
CA LYS A 690 -16.77 20.89 6.09
C LYS A 690 -16.58 21.04 4.59
N HIS A 691 -17.36 21.94 3.98
CA HIS A 691 -17.34 22.22 2.56
C HIS A 691 -17.35 23.74 2.33
N GLN A 692 -16.65 24.19 1.29
CA GLN A 692 -16.68 25.56 0.80
C GLN A 692 -17.49 25.62 -0.49
N HIS A 693 -18.61 26.34 -0.49
CA HIS A 693 -19.42 26.61 -1.70
C HIS A 693 -19.14 28.02 -2.21
N THR A 694 -18.73 28.14 -3.48
CA THR A 694 -18.28 29.41 -4.09
C THR A 694 -18.93 29.62 -5.46
N LEU A 695 -19.15 30.87 -5.85
CA LEU A 695 -19.63 31.25 -7.18
C LEU A 695 -18.49 31.92 -7.95
N SER A 696 -18.05 31.30 -9.04
CA SER A 696 -17.09 31.91 -9.97
C SER A 696 -17.84 32.71 -11.02
N GLU A 697 -17.47 33.97 -11.26
CA GLU A 697 -17.97 34.72 -12.40
C GLU A 697 -17.19 34.34 -13.65
N LEU A 698 -17.89 33.96 -14.71
CA LEU A 698 -17.33 33.53 -15.98
C LEU A 698 -17.65 34.50 -17.12
N THR A 699 -16.63 34.83 -17.90
CA THR A 699 -16.71 35.67 -19.10
C THR A 699 -15.97 35.02 -20.27
N ILE A 700 -16.46 35.24 -21.48
CA ILE A 700 -15.93 34.66 -22.71
C ILE A 700 -15.63 35.77 -23.71
N TRP A 701 -14.39 35.82 -24.16
CA TRP A 701 -13.85 36.89 -24.99
C TRP A 701 -13.33 36.31 -26.30
N ARG A 702 -13.72 36.91 -27.42
CA ARG A 702 -13.23 36.51 -28.74
C ARG A 702 -12.10 37.43 -29.18
N LYS A 703 -10.97 36.86 -29.58
CA LYS A 703 -9.85 37.62 -30.12
C LYS A 703 -10.25 38.26 -31.44
N ARG A 704 -10.02 39.57 -31.57
CA ARG A 704 -10.25 40.34 -32.79
C ARG A 704 -9.28 39.85 -33.87
N THR A 705 -9.75 39.86 -35.12
CA THR A 705 -8.97 39.48 -36.31
C THR A 705 -7.99 40.55 -36.72
#